data_AF-A0A0F8WN68-F1
#
_entry.id   AF-A0A0F8WN68-F1
#
_cell.length_a   1.000
_cell.length_b   1.000
_cell.length_c   1.000
_cell.angle_alpha   90.00
_cell.angle_beta   90.00
_cell.angle_gamma   90.00
#
_symmetry.space_group_name_H-M   'P 1'
#
loop_
_entity.id
_entity.type
_entity.pdbx_description
1 polymer ?
#
loop_
_entity_poly.entity_id
_entity_poly.type
_entity_poly.pdbx_seq_one_letter_code
_entity_poly.pdbx_strand_id
1 'polypeptide(L)'
;MSTYEVEHNTSDPSNTQQFSRRRRPDLSTFFATLSEISSDESRSRPYAVPVPRDISAAFYSLAEALNIMRREGGGTSTSNGDELPTTLNPDGTPIEVHGDDLLAQMIQTLLSEAETPPKEVEGVSEEFCDVLDRVPRSSLKPSQTCPICSNPFLEDEYPLVVRLPCHPTHVFDLECVRPWLRLRGTCPLDRTDLAKQEREKAAARRKKPVEDEEDEWDGLMMKQSPLLAIGALDKEGRPWSSVWGGEEGFATPTSMSSFDVRTPVGETYDPVVESLLLDPAHNSGKLVSFLAIDLENRQRVKLYGKLTAGSLDILGEDEHIQAGIAHLAVHVDGSLGNCPKYLNAKHILPAPPDPKLISENAQLPSEAIRLLHRADCLFISSSHGNEDMDTNIRGGPPGFVRVISNEPSGAVFVYPEYSGNRLYQTLGNLQTNPLAGYVFPDFETGNALFVTGKAEILIGKDAASVLPHSNLAVRVTTTASRFVEKALTFRGIPGKPSPYNPGVRYLATEKVCPATLSDVESPVTATLIRKEIITPSIGRFRFRISDPKLAGSWTPGQYATFSFQDELDMGYSHMNDSDPSSLNDDYVRTFTVSSCPGYEIPDGEFEITARKHGNVTRYLFRANDRAGLEVPLKGFGGDFRLMEQSSDDILFPFIAGGIGITPVLAQLPIIDISRLRLLWSVSIKDIDLVLDTFKRFPQLPSSTTIFATGGESPKEQRSLEAAISSGAQIYRRRMEAKDVDLSLAERWYFCGSASLKGPVLNWLVGKKVEYEDFSY
;
A
#
# COMPACT_ATOMS: atom_id res chain seq x y z
N MET A 1 66.61 21.15 7.01
CA MET A 1 65.24 21.49 7.44
C MET A 1 64.31 20.83 6.44
N SER A 2 63.66 19.74 6.84
CA SER A 2 62.60 19.09 6.08
C SER A 2 61.47 20.09 5.86
N THR A 3 60.88 20.09 4.67
CA THR A 3 59.67 20.84 4.39
C THR A 3 58.48 20.20 5.11
N TYR A 4 57.50 21.02 5.48
CA TYR A 4 56.29 20.66 6.24
C TYR A 4 55.53 19.44 5.67
N GLU A 5 55.65 19.20 4.36
CA GLU A 5 55.02 18.10 3.63
C GLU A 5 55.59 16.72 3.98
N VAL A 6 56.89 16.64 4.32
CA VAL A 6 57.56 15.38 4.67
C VAL A 6 57.24 14.95 6.10
N GLU A 7 56.93 15.90 6.99
CA GLU A 7 56.58 15.62 8.40
C GLU A 7 55.10 15.26 8.60
N HIS A 8 54.25 15.57 7.62
CA HIS A 8 52.79 15.38 7.76
C HIS A 8 52.14 14.42 6.76
N ASN A 9 52.91 13.77 5.89
CA ASN A 9 52.44 12.71 5.00
C ASN A 9 51.15 13.09 4.22
N THR A 10 51.08 14.34 3.76
CA THR A 10 49.98 14.85 2.94
C THR A 10 50.44 14.90 1.48
N SER A 11 49.71 14.20 0.60
CA SER A 11 49.94 14.24 -0.85
C SER A 11 49.43 15.54 -1.47
N ASP A 12 50.23 16.10 -2.38
CA ASP A 12 49.97 17.29 -3.21
C ASP A 12 48.62 17.16 -3.96
N PRO A 13 47.64 18.07 -3.74
CA PRO A 13 46.34 18.01 -4.39
C PRO A 13 46.39 18.34 -5.89
N SER A 14 47.54 18.70 -6.45
CA SER A 14 47.67 19.06 -7.86
C SER A 14 47.80 17.88 -8.83
N ASN A 15 47.87 16.62 -8.34
CA ASN A 15 48.16 15.50 -9.24
C ASN A 15 47.44 14.18 -8.87
N THR A 16 46.10 14.16 -8.86
CA THR A 16 45.25 13.03 -9.32
C THR A 16 43.77 13.34 -9.13
N GLN A 17 43.17 14.00 -10.12
CA GLN A 17 41.79 13.80 -10.59
C GLN A 17 41.59 14.82 -11.72
N GLN A 18 41.64 14.36 -12.97
CA GLN A 18 40.94 15.09 -14.03
C GLN A 18 39.46 15.03 -13.67
N PHE A 19 38.97 16.03 -12.93
CA PHE A 19 37.54 16.28 -12.86
C PHE A 19 37.07 16.45 -14.30
N SER A 20 36.25 15.52 -14.79
CA SER A 20 35.45 15.73 -15.98
C SER A 20 34.71 17.07 -15.77
N ARG A 21 35.02 18.10 -16.57
CA ARG A 21 34.31 19.38 -16.52
C ARG A 21 32.81 19.09 -16.56
N ARG A 22 32.05 19.57 -15.57
CA ARG A 22 30.57 19.49 -15.60
C ARG A 22 30.11 20.22 -16.85
N ARG A 23 29.47 19.51 -17.80
CA ARG A 23 28.95 20.08 -19.07
C ARG A 23 27.68 20.91 -18.90
N ARG A 24 27.16 21.02 -17.67
CA ARG A 24 25.87 21.63 -17.34
C ARG A 24 26.06 22.58 -16.16
N PRO A 25 25.46 23.78 -16.20
CA PRO A 25 25.40 24.68 -15.07
C PRO A 25 24.73 24.03 -13.86
N ASP A 26 25.16 24.40 -12.66
CA ASP A 26 24.40 24.07 -11.45
C ASP A 26 23.12 24.91 -11.41
N LEU A 27 21.98 24.22 -11.35
CA LEU A 27 20.65 24.83 -11.31
C LEU A 27 20.04 24.82 -9.90
N SER A 28 20.82 24.52 -8.86
CA SER A 28 20.38 24.52 -7.46
C SER A 28 19.72 25.85 -7.06
N THR A 29 20.33 26.98 -7.40
CA THR A 29 19.78 28.33 -7.18
C THR A 29 18.49 28.56 -7.96
N PHE A 30 18.42 28.09 -9.21
CA PHE A 30 17.21 28.21 -10.03
C PHE A 30 16.03 27.45 -9.40
N PHE A 31 16.25 26.20 -8.99
CA PHE A 31 15.19 25.38 -8.39
C PHE A 31 14.77 25.89 -7.00
N ALA A 32 15.70 26.45 -6.21
CA ALA A 32 15.38 27.13 -4.95
C ALA A 32 14.45 28.32 -5.20
N THR A 33 14.81 29.22 -6.10
CA THR A 33 13.93 30.34 -6.49
C THR A 33 12.59 29.86 -7.02
N LEU A 34 12.58 28.82 -7.87
CA LEU A 34 11.36 28.28 -8.46
C LEU A 34 10.40 27.72 -7.39
N SER A 35 10.94 27.07 -6.36
CA SER A 35 10.15 26.58 -5.21
C SER A 35 9.44 27.68 -4.43
N GLU A 36 10.05 28.87 -4.35
CA GLU A 36 9.47 30.00 -3.61
C GLU A 36 8.32 30.65 -4.39
N ILE A 37 8.37 30.60 -5.72
CA ILE A 37 7.40 31.25 -6.61
C ILE A 37 6.35 30.31 -7.22
N SER A 38 6.51 28.97 -7.11
CA SER A 38 5.55 27.97 -7.61
C SER A 38 4.28 27.91 -6.74
N SER A 39 3.13 27.68 -7.36
CA SER A 39 1.81 27.61 -6.70
C SER A 39 1.49 26.19 -6.23
N ASP A 40 2.25 25.67 -5.26
CA ASP A 40 1.91 24.40 -4.60
C ASP A 40 0.84 24.60 -3.51
N GLU A 41 0.06 23.54 -3.25
CA GLU A 41 -1.03 23.49 -2.24
C GLU A 41 -0.55 23.73 -0.78
N SER A 42 0.76 23.89 -0.56
CA SER A 42 1.41 24.09 0.74
C SER A 42 1.76 25.54 1.09
N ARG A 43 1.29 26.53 0.32
CA ARG A 43 1.50 27.95 0.67
C ARG A 43 0.82 28.30 2.00
N SER A 44 1.58 28.84 2.95
CA SER A 44 1.05 29.37 4.22
C SER A 44 0.01 30.50 4.04
N ARG A 45 -0.09 31.07 2.83
CA ARG A 45 -1.12 32.04 2.43
C ARG A 45 -1.67 31.66 1.05
N PRO A 46 -2.87 31.05 0.97
CA PRO A 46 -3.41 30.49 -0.28
C PRO A 46 -3.74 31.53 -1.38
N TYR A 47 -3.78 32.82 -1.05
CA TYR A 47 -4.09 33.91 -2.00
C TYR A 47 -2.91 34.87 -2.28
N ALA A 48 -1.72 34.57 -1.77
CA ALA A 48 -0.54 35.39 -2.03
C ALA A 48 0.03 35.06 -3.42
N VAL A 49 0.11 36.07 -4.29
CA VAL A 49 0.74 35.98 -5.61
C VAL A 49 2.24 36.34 -5.46
N PRO A 50 3.17 35.62 -6.12
CA PRO A 50 4.60 35.95 -6.06
C PRO A 50 4.88 37.37 -6.55
N VAL A 51 5.96 37.98 -6.07
CA VAL A 51 6.36 39.31 -6.54
C VAL A 51 6.86 39.18 -7.99
N PRO A 52 6.45 40.05 -8.93
CA PRO A 52 6.89 39.98 -10.33
C PRO A 52 8.41 39.95 -10.51
N ARG A 53 9.16 40.56 -9.58
CA ARG A 53 10.63 40.55 -9.54
C ARG A 53 11.20 39.14 -9.36
N ASP A 54 10.58 38.31 -8.52
CA ASP A 54 11.07 36.97 -8.21
C ASP A 54 10.77 36.00 -9.36
N ILE A 55 9.62 36.19 -10.02
CA ILE A 55 9.28 35.49 -11.26
C ILE A 55 10.30 35.86 -12.35
N SER A 56 10.51 37.17 -12.59
CA SER A 56 11.51 37.65 -13.56
C SER A 56 12.92 37.09 -13.29
N ALA A 57 13.34 36.99 -12.02
CA ALA A 57 14.61 36.41 -11.63
C ALA A 57 14.75 34.92 -12.03
N ALA A 58 13.68 34.12 -11.90
CA ALA A 58 13.69 32.72 -12.35
C ALA A 58 13.87 32.59 -13.88
N PHE A 59 13.23 33.47 -14.65
CA PHE A 59 13.39 33.52 -16.12
C PHE A 59 14.80 33.93 -16.54
N TYR A 60 15.37 34.96 -15.92
CA TYR A 60 16.75 35.37 -16.18
C TYR A 60 17.76 34.29 -15.78
N SER A 61 17.56 33.63 -14.63
CA SER A 61 18.46 32.57 -14.15
C SER A 61 18.49 31.37 -15.10
N LEU A 62 17.34 30.95 -15.63
CA LEU A 62 17.30 29.87 -16.62
C LEU A 62 17.89 30.30 -17.97
N ALA A 63 17.64 31.54 -18.41
CA ALA A 63 18.21 32.08 -19.65
C ALA A 63 19.75 32.12 -19.58
N GLU A 64 20.31 32.51 -18.44
CA GLU A 64 21.75 32.51 -18.21
C GLU A 64 22.34 31.10 -18.26
N ALA A 65 21.68 30.13 -17.61
CA ALA A 65 22.11 28.73 -17.65
C ALA A 65 22.09 28.16 -19.09
N LEU A 66 21.03 28.41 -19.86
CA LEU A 66 20.98 27.98 -21.27
C LEU A 66 22.03 28.69 -22.14
N ASN A 67 22.36 29.95 -21.83
CA ASN A 67 23.40 30.68 -22.55
C ASN A 67 24.81 30.15 -22.22
N ILE A 68 25.05 29.66 -20.99
CA ILE A 68 26.29 28.94 -20.64
C ILE A 68 26.38 27.65 -21.46
N MET A 69 25.30 26.85 -21.51
CA MET A 69 25.26 25.62 -22.33
C MET A 69 25.53 25.91 -23.81
N ARG A 70 24.96 27.01 -24.35
CA ARG A 70 25.17 27.44 -25.74
C ARG A 70 26.63 27.81 -26.02
N ARG A 71 27.30 28.51 -25.10
CA ARG A 71 28.72 28.90 -25.24
C ARG A 71 29.67 27.72 -25.18
N GLU A 72 29.35 26.69 -24.40
CA GLU A 72 30.18 25.50 -24.24
C GLU A 72 29.95 24.46 -25.37
N GLY A 73 28.77 24.44 -26.00
CA GLY A 73 28.43 23.53 -27.11
C GLY A 73 29.05 23.88 -28.47
N GLY A 74 29.56 25.11 -28.66
CA GLY A 74 30.15 25.59 -29.92
C GLY A 74 31.62 25.21 -30.19
N GLY A 75 32.19 24.30 -29.40
CA GLY A 75 33.64 24.10 -29.27
C GLY A 75 34.28 22.91 -30.00
N THR A 76 33.65 22.33 -31.04
CA THR A 76 34.27 21.27 -31.87
C THR A 76 33.99 21.46 -33.35
N SER A 77 34.56 22.50 -33.95
CA SER A 77 34.80 22.57 -35.39
C SER A 77 36.30 22.35 -35.66
N THR A 78 36.73 21.09 -35.65
CA THR A 78 38.02 20.69 -36.23
C THR A 78 37.76 19.95 -37.53
N SER A 79 38.23 20.57 -38.62
CA SER A 79 38.38 20.08 -39.99
C SER A 79 38.75 18.59 -40.09
N ASN A 80 37.97 17.81 -40.84
CA ASN A 80 38.41 16.91 -41.92
C ASN A 80 37.18 16.27 -42.57
N GLY A 81 37.17 16.24 -43.91
CA GLY A 81 36.03 15.80 -44.72
C GLY A 81 35.75 14.29 -44.63
N ASP A 82 34.47 13.94 -44.65
CA ASP A 82 33.88 12.87 -45.46
C ASP A 82 32.34 12.90 -45.29
N GLU A 83 31.63 12.39 -46.29
CA GLU A 83 30.21 12.62 -46.65
C GLU A 83 29.15 12.40 -45.55
N LEU A 84 28.17 13.30 -45.45
CA LEU A 84 26.92 13.14 -44.67
C LEU A 84 25.75 12.69 -45.59
N PRO A 85 24.85 11.80 -45.15
CA PRO A 85 23.59 11.56 -45.85
C PRO A 85 22.52 12.60 -45.45
N THR A 86 22.06 13.37 -46.42
CA THR A 86 21.02 14.42 -46.32
C THR A 86 19.61 13.85 -46.43
N THR A 87 18.70 14.24 -45.53
CA THR A 87 17.24 14.09 -45.72
C THR A 87 16.64 15.41 -46.19
N LEU A 88 15.89 15.38 -47.30
CA LEU A 88 15.30 16.55 -47.97
C LEU A 88 13.81 16.72 -47.62
N ASN A 89 13.32 17.95 -47.62
CA ASN A 89 11.89 18.28 -47.72
C ASN A 89 11.29 17.78 -49.04
N PRO A 90 9.95 17.66 -49.16
CA PRO A 90 9.26 17.32 -50.42
C PRO A 90 9.52 18.29 -51.58
N ASP A 91 10.03 19.49 -51.29
CA ASP A 91 10.42 20.52 -52.26
C ASP A 91 11.94 20.61 -52.51
N GLY A 92 12.73 19.68 -51.95
CA GLY A 92 14.16 19.58 -52.22
C GLY A 92 15.06 20.52 -51.42
N THR A 93 14.55 21.14 -50.34
CA THR A 93 15.38 21.93 -49.41
C THR A 93 15.84 21.09 -48.19
N PRO A 94 17.07 21.28 -47.65
CA PRO A 94 17.52 20.59 -46.45
C PRO A 94 16.75 21.06 -45.19
N ILE A 95 16.32 20.13 -44.32
CA ILE A 95 15.89 20.48 -42.96
C ILE A 95 17.13 20.43 -42.07
N GLU A 96 17.75 21.59 -41.83
CA GLU A 96 18.77 21.75 -40.80
C GLU A 96 18.13 22.44 -39.59
N VAL A 97 17.75 21.68 -38.56
CA VAL A 97 17.53 22.28 -37.23
C VAL A 97 18.84 22.13 -36.46
N HIS A 98 19.71 23.13 -36.60
CA HIS A 98 20.91 23.23 -35.77
C HIS A 98 20.48 23.44 -34.31
N GLY A 99 20.92 22.59 -33.38
CA GLY A 99 20.58 22.70 -31.95
C GLY A 99 20.96 24.06 -31.31
N ASP A 100 21.86 24.81 -31.95
CA ASP A 100 22.23 26.18 -31.58
C ASP A 100 21.08 27.19 -31.83
N ASP A 101 20.25 26.96 -32.85
CA ASP A 101 19.07 27.80 -33.16
C ASP A 101 17.95 27.58 -32.13
N LEU A 102 17.73 26.33 -31.69
CA LEU A 102 16.73 26.04 -30.65
C LEU A 102 17.09 26.70 -29.31
N LEU A 103 18.34 26.57 -28.86
CA LEU A 103 18.80 27.23 -27.63
C LEU A 103 18.68 28.75 -27.73
N ALA A 104 19.04 29.35 -28.87
CA ALA A 104 18.90 30.78 -29.08
C ALA A 104 17.42 31.24 -28.98
N GLN A 105 16.50 30.47 -29.57
CA GLN A 105 15.07 30.74 -29.48
C GLN A 105 14.53 30.58 -28.05
N MET A 106 14.95 29.53 -27.33
CA MET A 106 14.61 29.32 -25.92
C MET A 106 15.08 30.49 -25.04
N ILE A 107 16.33 30.92 -25.20
CA ILE A 107 16.91 32.06 -24.47
C ILE A 107 16.14 33.35 -24.78
N GLN A 108 15.89 33.64 -26.06
CA GLN A 108 15.15 34.85 -26.46
C GLN A 108 13.75 34.88 -25.86
N THR A 109 13.09 33.72 -25.80
CA THR A 109 11.76 33.58 -25.21
C THR A 109 11.80 33.86 -23.70
N LEU A 110 12.76 33.28 -22.97
CA LEU A 110 12.91 33.51 -21.53
C LEU A 110 13.24 34.98 -21.22
N LEU A 111 14.10 35.62 -22.02
CA LEU A 111 14.44 37.03 -21.84
C LEU A 111 13.23 37.95 -22.08
N SER A 112 12.44 37.67 -23.12
CA SER A 112 11.21 38.42 -23.39
C SER A 112 10.20 38.29 -22.26
N GLU A 113 10.07 37.11 -21.65
CA GLU A 113 9.16 36.90 -20.52
C GLU A 113 9.73 37.41 -19.20
N ALA A 114 11.05 37.53 -19.07
CA ALA A 114 11.64 38.18 -17.92
C ALA A 114 11.32 39.70 -17.88
N GLU A 115 11.16 40.35 -19.04
CA GLU A 115 10.75 41.76 -19.15
C GLU A 115 9.26 41.98 -18.82
N THR A 116 8.41 41.00 -19.16
CA THR A 116 6.98 40.99 -18.84
C THR A 116 6.58 39.67 -18.19
N PRO A 117 6.92 39.44 -16.90
CA PRO A 117 6.73 38.15 -16.26
C PRO A 117 5.25 37.80 -16.11
N PRO A 118 4.88 36.52 -16.27
CA PRO A 118 3.52 36.06 -16.02
C PRO A 118 3.15 36.26 -14.54
N LYS A 119 1.85 36.28 -14.22
CA LYS A 119 1.38 36.45 -12.84
C LYS A 119 1.76 35.27 -11.94
N GLU A 120 1.83 34.08 -12.51
CA GLU A 120 2.18 32.83 -11.84
C GLU A 120 3.07 31.99 -12.76
N VAL A 121 3.79 31.03 -12.16
CA VAL A 121 4.57 30.06 -12.93
C VAL A 121 3.62 29.10 -13.64
N GLU A 122 3.69 29.05 -14.96
CA GLU A 122 2.77 28.27 -15.78
C GLU A 122 3.23 26.82 -15.99
N GLY A 123 4.37 26.41 -15.42
CA GLY A 123 5.01 25.11 -15.59
C GLY A 123 4.25 23.89 -15.04
N VAL A 124 4.78 22.71 -15.39
CA VAL A 124 4.28 21.40 -14.88
C VAL A 124 4.77 21.12 -13.46
N SER A 125 4.12 20.21 -12.75
CA SER A 125 4.52 19.74 -11.42
C SER A 125 5.85 18.96 -11.43
N GLU A 126 6.46 18.76 -10.26
CA GLU A 126 7.67 17.93 -10.15
C GLU A 126 7.34 16.46 -10.44
N GLU A 127 6.20 16.02 -9.93
CA GLU A 127 5.62 14.71 -10.12
C GLU A 127 5.40 14.40 -11.60
N PHE A 128 4.96 15.39 -12.39
CA PHE A 128 4.84 15.24 -13.84
C PHE A 128 6.18 14.91 -14.52
N CYS A 129 7.26 15.59 -14.13
CA CYS A 129 8.59 15.32 -14.68
C CYS A 129 9.11 13.92 -14.29
N ASP A 130 8.81 13.46 -13.09
CA ASP A 130 9.25 12.16 -12.59
C ASP A 130 8.60 10.98 -13.32
N VAL A 131 7.33 11.13 -13.73
CA VAL A 131 6.54 10.09 -14.43
C VAL A 131 6.67 10.12 -15.96
N LEU A 132 7.51 10.99 -16.53
CA LEU A 132 7.78 11.00 -17.97
C LEU A 132 8.32 9.64 -18.46
N ASP A 133 7.90 9.23 -19.65
CA ASP A 133 8.28 7.96 -20.27
C ASP A 133 9.81 7.88 -20.45
N ARG A 134 10.43 6.85 -19.86
CA ARG A 134 11.89 6.68 -19.88
C ARG A 134 12.30 5.91 -21.12
N VAL A 135 13.25 6.46 -21.88
CA VAL A 135 13.79 5.77 -23.06
C VAL A 135 14.93 4.85 -22.61
N PRO A 136 14.81 3.52 -22.76
CA PRO A 136 15.85 2.59 -22.33
C PRO A 136 17.17 2.84 -23.08
N ARG A 137 18.31 2.71 -22.40
CA ARG A 137 19.65 2.85 -23.04
C ARG A 137 19.81 1.96 -24.28
N SER A 138 19.21 0.76 -24.27
CA SER A 138 19.28 -0.20 -25.38
C SER A 138 18.53 0.22 -26.64
N SER A 139 17.59 1.18 -26.56
CA SER A 139 16.86 1.69 -27.73
C SER A 139 17.47 2.96 -28.32
N LEU A 140 18.50 3.53 -27.68
CA LEU A 140 19.19 4.73 -28.13
C LEU A 140 20.26 4.38 -29.17
N LYS A 141 20.36 5.20 -30.23
CA LYS A 141 21.41 5.08 -31.25
C LYS A 141 22.60 6.00 -30.90
N PRO A 142 23.86 5.63 -31.24
CA PRO A 142 25.02 6.49 -31.01
C PRO A 142 24.94 7.88 -31.66
N SER A 143 24.16 8.02 -32.74
CA SER A 143 23.94 9.30 -33.43
C SER A 143 22.86 10.18 -32.81
N GLN A 144 22.11 9.70 -31.80
CA GLN A 144 21.07 10.49 -31.17
C GLN A 144 21.65 11.43 -30.12
N THR A 145 21.34 12.71 -30.29
CA THR A 145 21.77 13.79 -29.41
C THR A 145 20.56 14.44 -28.72
N CYS A 146 20.78 15.04 -27.56
CA CYS A 146 19.76 15.85 -26.91
C CYS A 146 19.53 17.14 -27.73
N PRO A 147 18.28 17.49 -28.10
CA PRO A 147 18.00 18.71 -28.87
C PRO A 147 18.39 20.02 -28.15
N ILE A 148 18.46 20.01 -26.81
CA ILE A 148 18.78 21.20 -26.01
C ILE A 148 20.29 21.37 -25.88
N CYS A 149 21.02 20.35 -25.40
CA CYS A 149 22.47 20.49 -25.18
C CYS A 149 23.34 19.98 -26.33
N SER A 150 22.75 19.42 -27.39
CA SER A 150 23.42 18.81 -28.55
C SER A 150 24.40 17.67 -28.25
N ASN A 151 24.51 17.22 -26.99
CA ASN A 151 25.38 16.11 -26.61
C ASN A 151 24.76 14.75 -27.00
N PRO A 152 25.56 13.77 -27.48
CA PRO A 152 25.11 12.40 -27.69
C PRO A 152 24.60 11.76 -26.39
N PHE A 153 23.43 11.10 -26.43
CA PHE A 153 22.87 10.49 -25.22
C PHE A 153 23.75 9.38 -24.65
N LEU A 154 24.40 8.58 -25.50
CA LEU A 154 25.18 7.42 -25.07
C LEU A 154 26.57 7.77 -24.53
N GLU A 155 26.94 9.06 -24.54
CA GLU A 155 28.19 9.55 -23.97
C GLU A 155 28.18 9.54 -22.43
N ASP A 156 27.00 9.70 -21.82
CA ASP A 156 26.81 9.50 -20.38
C ASP A 156 26.81 7.99 -20.06
N GLU A 157 27.41 7.59 -18.93
CA GLU A 157 27.38 6.21 -18.42
C GLU A 157 25.94 5.82 -17.99
N TYR A 158 25.18 6.78 -17.45
CA TYR A 158 23.82 6.60 -16.93
C TYR A 158 22.83 7.62 -17.53
N PRO A 159 22.54 7.54 -18.85
CA PRO A 159 21.76 8.57 -19.53
C PRO A 159 20.30 8.56 -19.06
N LEU A 160 19.85 9.68 -18.51
CA LEU A 160 18.47 9.89 -18.07
C LEU A 160 17.62 10.50 -19.18
N VAL A 161 17.26 9.68 -20.16
CA VAL A 161 16.51 10.13 -21.34
C VAL A 161 15.01 9.97 -21.14
N VAL A 162 14.25 11.03 -21.42
CA VAL A 162 12.79 11.07 -21.33
C VAL A 162 12.15 11.42 -22.66
N ARG A 163 10.95 10.88 -22.89
CA ARG A 163 10.08 11.22 -24.01
C ARG A 163 8.91 12.06 -23.52
N LEU A 164 8.66 13.18 -24.17
CA LEU A 164 7.48 14.01 -23.89
C LEU A 164 6.23 13.43 -24.56
N PRO A 165 5.05 13.55 -23.92
CA PRO A 165 3.82 12.93 -24.42
C PRO A 165 3.22 13.63 -25.65
N CYS A 166 3.71 14.81 -26.02
CA CYS A 166 3.21 15.54 -27.18
C CYS A 166 3.57 14.88 -28.53
N HIS A 167 4.73 14.23 -28.63
CA HIS A 167 5.13 13.55 -29.86
C HIS A 167 6.17 12.45 -29.60
N PRO A 168 6.11 11.28 -30.28
CA PRO A 168 7.02 10.15 -30.02
C PRO A 168 8.50 10.42 -30.30
N THR A 169 8.81 11.43 -31.11
CA THR A 169 10.20 11.84 -31.43
C THR A 169 10.76 12.89 -30.48
N HIS A 170 9.97 13.43 -29.56
CA HIS A 170 10.40 14.49 -28.63
C HIS A 170 11.09 13.89 -27.42
N VAL A 171 12.38 13.61 -27.62
CA VAL A 171 13.25 12.92 -26.68
C VAL A 171 14.34 13.86 -26.21
N PHE A 172 14.52 13.96 -24.89
CA PHE A 172 15.48 14.87 -24.27
C PHE A 172 16.20 14.18 -23.12
N ASP A 173 17.34 14.74 -22.73
CA ASP A 173 17.89 14.47 -21.42
C ASP A 173 17.01 15.16 -20.38
N LEU A 174 16.61 14.43 -19.34
CA LEU A 174 15.73 14.94 -18.29
C LEU A 174 16.31 16.21 -17.66
N GLU A 175 17.61 16.25 -17.39
CA GLU A 175 18.22 17.41 -16.73
C GLU A 175 18.20 18.67 -17.62
N CYS A 176 18.15 18.51 -18.94
CA CYS A 176 18.05 19.63 -19.87
C CYS A 176 16.62 20.14 -20.02
N VAL A 177 15.63 19.23 -20.06
CA VAL A 177 14.23 19.62 -20.35
C VAL A 177 13.45 19.96 -19.08
N ARG A 178 13.80 19.37 -17.93
CA ARG A 178 13.10 19.59 -16.64
C ARG A 178 13.04 21.06 -16.22
N PRO A 179 14.13 21.85 -16.24
CA PRO A 179 14.07 23.26 -15.85
C PRO A 179 13.10 24.08 -16.72
N TRP A 180 13.09 23.80 -18.03
CA TRP A 180 12.17 24.43 -18.97
C TRP A 180 10.71 24.05 -18.69
N LEU A 181 10.42 22.76 -18.51
CA LEU A 181 9.07 22.28 -18.21
C LEU A 181 8.54 22.83 -16.89
N ARG A 182 9.37 22.87 -15.85
CA ARG A 182 8.98 23.35 -14.52
C ARG A 182 8.71 24.86 -14.48
N LEU A 183 9.32 25.64 -15.39
CA LEU A 183 9.06 27.09 -15.49
C LEU A 183 7.95 27.43 -16.49
N ARG A 184 7.95 26.80 -17.68
CA ARG A 184 7.08 27.15 -18.82
C ARG A 184 5.98 26.16 -19.11
N GLY A 185 6.21 24.89 -18.84
CA GLY A 185 5.22 23.83 -19.08
C GLY A 185 5.01 23.47 -20.54
N THR A 186 5.78 24.04 -21.47
CA THR A 186 5.66 23.79 -22.91
C THR A 186 6.79 22.89 -23.42
N CYS A 187 6.51 22.10 -24.46
CA CYS A 187 7.56 21.38 -25.18
C CYS A 187 8.49 22.36 -25.92
N PRO A 188 9.83 22.24 -25.80
CA PRO A 188 10.76 23.11 -26.52
C PRO A 188 10.66 23.04 -28.05
N LEU A 189 10.23 21.89 -28.62
CA LEU A 189 10.23 21.66 -30.07
C LEU A 189 8.94 22.10 -30.75
N ASP A 190 7.77 21.69 -30.23
CA ASP A 190 6.46 21.96 -30.85
C ASP A 190 5.61 22.99 -30.10
N ARG A 191 6.07 23.47 -28.94
CA ARG A 191 5.37 24.43 -28.08
C ARG A 191 4.02 23.94 -27.53
N THR A 192 3.75 22.63 -27.58
CA THR A 192 2.57 22.03 -26.93
C THR A 192 2.61 22.33 -25.44
N ASP A 193 1.52 22.90 -24.92
CA ASP A 193 1.37 23.28 -23.52
C ASP A 193 0.93 22.08 -22.67
N LEU A 194 1.92 21.39 -22.11
CA LEU A 194 1.73 20.20 -21.27
C LEU A 194 1.15 20.57 -19.90
N ALA A 195 1.48 21.75 -19.38
CA ALA A 195 0.95 22.23 -18.11
C ALA A 195 -0.53 22.62 -18.20
N LYS A 196 -0.98 23.20 -19.30
CA LYS A 196 -2.40 23.41 -19.57
C LYS A 196 -3.15 22.08 -19.66
N GLN A 197 -2.61 21.09 -20.35
CA GLN A 197 -3.21 19.75 -20.40
C GLN A 197 -3.32 19.12 -19.01
N GLU A 198 -2.30 19.30 -18.16
CA GLU A 198 -2.31 18.86 -16.76
C GLU A 198 -3.40 19.57 -15.95
N ARG A 199 -3.48 20.90 -16.04
CA ARG A 199 -4.53 21.71 -15.38
C ARG A 199 -5.93 21.36 -15.86
N GLU A 200 -6.13 21.14 -17.16
CA GLU A 200 -7.42 20.74 -17.72
C GLU A 200 -7.82 19.33 -17.29
N LYS A 201 -6.88 18.38 -17.23
CA LYS A 201 -7.12 17.04 -16.67
C LYS A 201 -7.43 17.11 -15.18
N ALA A 202 -6.74 17.95 -14.42
CA ALA A 202 -7.01 18.16 -12.99
C ALA A 202 -8.37 18.85 -12.77
N ALA A 203 -8.74 19.83 -13.61
CA ALA A 203 -10.03 20.49 -13.57
C ALA A 203 -11.17 19.55 -13.98
N ALA A 204 -10.95 18.68 -14.98
CA ALA A 204 -11.90 17.63 -15.36
C ALA A 204 -12.09 16.60 -14.22
N ARG A 205 -11.06 16.30 -13.44
CA ARG A 205 -11.17 15.50 -12.21
C ARG A 205 -11.88 16.24 -11.07
N ARG A 206 -11.89 17.58 -11.05
CA ARG A 206 -12.49 18.43 -10.01
C ARG A 206 -13.92 18.89 -10.31
N LYS A 207 -14.38 18.87 -11.57
CA LYS A 207 -15.78 19.14 -11.91
C LYS A 207 -16.64 18.00 -11.36
N LYS A 208 -17.44 18.31 -10.33
CA LYS A 208 -18.62 17.52 -9.98
C LYS A 208 -19.64 17.60 -11.12
N PRO A 209 -20.40 16.53 -11.40
CA PRO A 209 -21.56 16.64 -12.28
C PRO A 209 -22.58 17.62 -11.66
N VAL A 210 -23.40 18.22 -12.52
CA VAL A 210 -24.57 19.01 -12.12
C VAL A 210 -25.56 18.08 -11.40
N GLU A 211 -26.40 18.55 -10.46
CA GLU A 211 -27.37 17.70 -9.73
C GLU A 211 -28.22 16.81 -10.67
N ASP A 212 -28.63 17.32 -11.84
CA ASP A 212 -29.35 16.55 -12.87
C ASP A 212 -28.48 15.44 -13.54
N GLU A 213 -27.15 15.63 -13.61
CA GLU A 213 -26.21 14.63 -14.15
C GLU A 213 -25.82 13.57 -13.09
N GLU A 214 -25.82 13.91 -11.79
CA GLU A 214 -25.58 12.94 -10.71
C GLU A 214 -26.73 11.93 -10.60
N ASP A 215 -27.99 12.39 -10.69
CA ASP A 215 -29.17 11.52 -10.68
C ASP A 215 -29.24 10.58 -11.91
N GLU A 216 -28.90 11.09 -13.10
CA GLU A 216 -28.79 10.26 -14.31
C GLU A 216 -27.67 9.23 -14.20
N TRP A 217 -26.54 9.59 -13.58
CA TRP A 217 -25.41 8.69 -13.38
C TRP A 217 -25.71 7.60 -12.35
N ASP A 218 -26.39 7.94 -11.26
CA ASP A 218 -26.84 6.99 -10.24
C ASP A 218 -27.83 5.98 -10.84
N GLY A 219 -28.76 6.44 -11.68
CA GLY A 219 -29.69 5.57 -12.40
C GLY A 219 -28.98 4.62 -13.38
N LEU A 220 -27.98 5.11 -14.11
CA LEU A 220 -27.16 4.28 -14.99
C LEU A 220 -26.35 3.24 -14.21
N MET A 221 -25.72 3.66 -13.12
CA MET A 221 -24.93 2.79 -12.24
C MET A 221 -25.78 1.69 -11.62
N MET A 222 -27.00 2.01 -11.20
CA MET A 222 -27.95 1.03 -10.69
C MET A 222 -28.28 -0.05 -11.72
N LYS A 223 -28.50 0.35 -12.97
CA LYS A 223 -28.77 -0.58 -14.08
C LYS A 223 -27.57 -1.46 -14.43
N GLN A 224 -26.36 -0.93 -14.31
CA GLN A 224 -25.10 -1.64 -14.61
C GLN A 224 -24.58 -2.47 -13.44
N SER A 225 -25.15 -2.32 -12.24
CA SER A 225 -24.71 -3.06 -11.06
C SER A 225 -25.20 -4.50 -11.12
N PRO A 226 -24.30 -5.51 -11.06
CA PRO A 226 -24.70 -6.91 -11.03
C PRO A 226 -25.29 -7.33 -9.67
N LEU A 227 -25.09 -6.53 -8.62
CA LEU A 227 -25.53 -6.83 -7.26
C LEU A 227 -26.26 -5.65 -6.64
N LEU A 228 -27.27 -5.96 -5.81
CA LEU A 228 -28.02 -5.00 -5.01
C LEU A 228 -28.09 -5.54 -3.58
N ALA A 229 -27.38 -4.92 -2.66
CA ALA A 229 -27.57 -5.21 -1.24
C ALA A 229 -28.79 -4.43 -0.73
N ILE A 230 -29.63 -5.07 0.06
CA ILE A 230 -30.93 -4.54 0.48
C ILE A 230 -31.06 -4.65 1.99
N GLY A 231 -31.50 -3.58 2.63
CA GLY A 231 -31.81 -3.51 4.05
C GLY A 231 -33.29 -3.29 4.28
N ALA A 232 -33.87 -4.06 5.20
CA ALA A 232 -35.26 -3.94 5.63
C ALA A 232 -35.38 -4.17 7.15
N LEU A 233 -36.46 -3.65 7.74
CA LEU A 233 -36.82 -3.95 9.13
C LEU A 233 -37.80 -5.13 9.17
N ASP A 234 -37.57 -6.06 10.09
CA ASP A 234 -38.58 -7.07 10.41
C ASP A 234 -39.74 -6.48 11.23
N LYS A 235 -40.72 -7.31 11.57
CA LYS A 235 -41.89 -6.91 12.35
C LYS A 235 -41.56 -6.46 13.78
N GLU A 236 -40.40 -6.83 14.32
CA GLU A 236 -39.88 -6.38 15.60
C GLU A 236 -39.04 -5.10 15.48
N GLY A 237 -38.87 -4.56 14.28
CA GLY A 237 -38.05 -3.38 14.01
C GLY A 237 -36.54 -3.67 13.99
N ARG A 238 -36.14 -4.94 13.91
CA ARG A 238 -34.72 -5.32 13.79
C ARG A 238 -34.29 -5.20 12.32
N PRO A 239 -33.18 -4.53 12.02
CA PRO A 239 -32.67 -4.50 10.67
C PRO A 239 -32.12 -5.87 10.25
N TRP A 240 -32.35 -6.21 8.99
CA TRP A 240 -31.77 -7.33 8.27
C TRP A 240 -31.18 -6.84 6.94
N SER A 241 -30.17 -7.56 6.45
CA SER A 241 -29.52 -7.29 5.16
C SER A 241 -29.57 -8.53 4.29
N SER A 242 -29.71 -8.36 2.98
CA SER A 242 -29.52 -9.40 1.97
C SER A 242 -28.79 -8.86 0.76
N VAL A 243 -28.36 -9.73 -0.16
CA VAL A 243 -27.75 -9.37 -1.44
C VAL A 243 -28.43 -10.15 -2.55
N TRP A 244 -29.04 -9.44 -3.49
CA TRP A 244 -29.71 -10.02 -4.66
C TRP A 244 -28.97 -9.65 -5.94
N GLY A 245 -29.29 -10.35 -7.04
CA GLY A 245 -28.73 -10.09 -8.37
C GLY A 245 -27.98 -11.28 -8.95
N GLY A 246 -26.92 -11.01 -9.67
CA GLY A 246 -26.13 -11.98 -10.43
C GLY A 246 -26.05 -11.68 -11.92
N GLU A 247 -26.98 -10.88 -12.43
CA GLU A 247 -26.97 -10.32 -13.78
C GLU A 247 -27.14 -8.79 -13.68
N GLU A 248 -26.75 -8.06 -14.72
CA GLU A 248 -26.99 -6.62 -14.81
C GLU A 248 -28.43 -6.33 -15.27
N GLY A 249 -28.94 -5.12 -14.99
CA GLY A 249 -30.21 -4.63 -15.52
C GLY A 249 -31.48 -5.06 -14.77
N PHE A 250 -31.35 -5.87 -13.72
CA PHE A 250 -32.50 -6.29 -12.90
C PHE A 250 -33.08 -5.18 -12.02
N ALA A 251 -32.29 -4.15 -11.74
CA ALA A 251 -32.71 -2.92 -11.06
C ALA A 251 -32.77 -1.78 -12.10
N THR A 252 -33.96 -1.29 -12.40
CA THR A 252 -34.18 -0.31 -13.48
C THR A 252 -34.86 0.94 -12.94
N PRO A 253 -34.26 2.13 -13.10
CA PRO A 253 -34.93 3.40 -12.82
C PRO A 253 -36.19 3.56 -13.68
N THR A 254 -37.31 3.92 -13.06
CA THR A 254 -38.60 4.15 -13.73
C THR A 254 -38.97 5.64 -13.80
N SER A 255 -38.41 6.45 -12.89
CA SER A 255 -38.46 7.91 -12.91
C SER A 255 -37.24 8.49 -12.18
N MET A 256 -37.16 9.82 -12.00
CA MET A 256 -36.08 10.45 -11.22
C MET A 256 -36.06 10.02 -9.75
N SER A 257 -37.21 9.63 -9.18
CA SER A 257 -37.31 9.25 -7.75
C SER A 257 -37.95 7.88 -7.55
N SER A 258 -37.86 7.00 -8.56
CA SER A 258 -38.34 5.64 -8.43
C SER A 258 -37.57 4.64 -9.29
N PHE A 259 -37.47 3.42 -8.80
CA PHE A 259 -36.92 2.29 -9.56
C PHE A 259 -37.69 1.01 -9.24
N ASP A 260 -37.59 0.07 -10.18
CA ASP A 260 -38.14 -1.27 -10.05
C ASP A 260 -37.00 -2.30 -9.95
N VAL A 261 -37.20 -3.33 -9.12
CA VAL A 261 -36.31 -4.49 -9.03
C VAL A 261 -37.07 -5.73 -9.45
N ARG A 262 -36.51 -6.49 -10.38
CA ARG A 262 -37.03 -7.78 -10.81
C ARG A 262 -35.92 -8.81 -10.92
N THR A 263 -35.82 -9.73 -9.97
CA THR A 263 -34.69 -10.67 -9.89
C THR A 263 -35.09 -11.99 -9.25
N PRO A 264 -34.47 -13.13 -9.63
CA PRO A 264 -34.64 -14.37 -8.88
C PRO A 264 -34.14 -14.21 -7.45
N VAL A 265 -34.85 -14.83 -6.50
CA VAL A 265 -34.48 -14.93 -5.09
C VAL A 265 -34.85 -16.32 -4.56
N GLY A 266 -34.21 -16.74 -3.47
CA GLY A 266 -34.70 -17.89 -2.70
C GLY A 266 -36.08 -17.58 -2.12
N GLU A 267 -37.04 -18.51 -2.24
CA GLU A 267 -38.40 -18.31 -1.74
C GLU A 267 -38.45 -18.23 -0.21
N THR A 268 -37.54 -18.95 0.46
CA THR A 268 -37.55 -19.14 1.91
C THR A 268 -36.18 -18.81 2.54
N TYR A 269 -36.20 -18.53 3.84
CA TYR A 269 -35.04 -18.30 4.72
C TYR A 269 -34.27 -16.99 4.55
N ASP A 270 -34.45 -16.23 3.47
CA ASP A 270 -33.96 -14.85 3.36
C ASP A 270 -34.83 -13.89 4.21
N PRO A 271 -34.30 -13.29 5.28
CA PRO A 271 -35.08 -12.41 6.16
C PRO A 271 -35.61 -11.14 5.48
N VAL A 272 -34.95 -10.65 4.43
CA VAL A 272 -35.39 -9.46 3.68
C VAL A 272 -36.55 -9.82 2.76
N VAL A 273 -36.51 -11.00 2.12
CA VAL A 273 -37.66 -11.55 1.38
C VAL A 273 -38.87 -11.69 2.31
N GLU A 274 -38.68 -12.28 3.49
CA GLU A 274 -39.74 -12.42 4.50
C GLU A 274 -40.31 -11.06 4.94
N SER A 275 -39.44 -10.07 5.15
CA SER A 275 -39.84 -8.75 5.63
C SER A 275 -40.57 -7.91 4.58
N LEU A 276 -40.21 -8.03 3.31
CA LEU A 276 -40.72 -7.18 2.23
C LEU A 276 -41.81 -7.84 1.37
N LEU A 277 -41.76 -9.16 1.15
CA LEU A 277 -42.53 -9.80 0.08
C LEU A 277 -43.65 -10.73 0.56
N LEU A 278 -43.57 -11.31 1.76
CA LEU A 278 -44.53 -12.31 2.23
C LEU A 278 -45.86 -11.74 2.76
N ASP A 279 -45.95 -10.43 3.00
CA ASP A 279 -47.21 -9.74 3.35
C ASP A 279 -47.46 -8.54 2.40
N PRO A 280 -47.91 -8.78 1.15
CA PRO A 280 -48.15 -7.72 0.17
C PRO A 280 -49.21 -6.71 0.59
N ALA A 281 -50.11 -7.08 1.50
CA ALA A 281 -51.18 -6.20 1.96
C ALA A 281 -50.67 -5.08 2.88
N HIS A 282 -49.52 -5.27 3.53
CA HIS A 282 -48.98 -4.33 4.53
C HIS A 282 -47.51 -3.94 4.26
N ASN A 283 -46.99 -4.16 3.06
CA ASN A 283 -45.61 -3.82 2.73
C ASN A 283 -45.41 -2.41 2.16
N SER A 284 -46.49 -1.73 1.73
CA SER A 284 -46.40 -0.35 1.25
C SER A 284 -46.03 0.63 2.37
N GLY A 285 -45.13 1.57 2.06
CA GLY A 285 -44.62 2.58 2.99
C GLY A 285 -43.50 2.09 3.92
N LYS A 286 -43.09 0.80 3.86
CA LYS A 286 -41.97 0.29 4.66
C LYS A 286 -40.67 0.95 4.24
N LEU A 287 -39.83 1.31 5.23
CA LEU A 287 -38.48 1.80 4.97
C LEU A 287 -37.62 0.70 4.36
N VAL A 288 -36.85 1.10 3.37
CA VAL A 288 -35.91 0.23 2.66
C VAL A 288 -34.66 1.03 2.31
N SER A 289 -33.53 0.34 2.33
CA SER A 289 -32.25 0.91 1.88
C SER A 289 -31.55 -0.05 0.95
N PHE A 290 -30.75 0.50 0.04
CA PHE A 290 -30.10 -0.26 -1.02
C PHE A 290 -28.66 0.21 -1.21
N LEU A 291 -27.84 -0.73 -1.68
CA LEU A 291 -26.51 -0.46 -2.20
C LEU A 291 -26.38 -1.19 -3.53
N ALA A 292 -26.51 -0.45 -4.63
CA ALA A 292 -26.12 -0.94 -5.94
C ALA A 292 -24.60 -1.06 -5.96
N ILE A 293 -24.07 -2.24 -6.32
CA ILE A 293 -22.65 -2.52 -6.23
C ILE A 293 -22.13 -3.30 -7.44
N ASP A 294 -21.08 -2.75 -8.04
CA ASP A 294 -20.23 -3.42 -9.00
C ASP A 294 -18.87 -3.65 -8.33
N LEU A 295 -18.63 -4.89 -7.90
CA LEU A 295 -17.38 -5.28 -7.27
C LEU A 295 -16.22 -5.33 -8.26
N GLU A 296 -16.46 -5.62 -9.54
CA GLU A 296 -15.41 -5.74 -10.55
C GLU A 296 -14.78 -4.38 -10.83
N ASN A 297 -15.61 -3.36 -11.05
CA ASN A 297 -15.17 -1.98 -11.27
C ASN A 297 -15.08 -1.14 -9.97
N ARG A 298 -15.42 -1.74 -8.82
CA ARG A 298 -15.40 -1.12 -7.48
C ARG A 298 -16.28 0.12 -7.38
N GLN A 299 -17.42 0.10 -8.05
CA GLN A 299 -18.39 1.19 -8.02
C GLN A 299 -19.52 0.83 -7.05
N ARG A 300 -20.05 1.86 -6.39
CA ARG A 300 -21.22 1.70 -5.51
C ARG A 300 -22.02 2.99 -5.39
N VAL A 301 -23.33 2.84 -5.36
CA VAL A 301 -24.29 3.92 -5.09
C VAL A 301 -25.24 3.45 -4.00
N LYS A 302 -25.42 4.29 -2.98
CA LYS A 302 -26.39 4.06 -1.92
C LYS A 302 -27.71 4.71 -2.29
N LEU A 303 -28.80 4.07 -1.92
CA LEU A 303 -30.15 4.59 -2.06
C LEU A 303 -30.92 4.30 -0.78
N TYR A 304 -31.84 5.17 -0.41
CA TYR A 304 -32.80 4.89 0.66
C TYR A 304 -34.15 5.50 0.32
N GLY A 305 -35.21 4.91 0.87
CA GLY A 305 -36.55 5.41 0.68
C GLY A 305 -37.60 4.42 1.17
N LYS A 306 -38.71 4.33 0.43
CA LYS A 306 -39.90 3.57 0.84
C LYS A 306 -40.35 2.61 -0.23
N LEU A 307 -40.73 1.41 0.22
CA LEU A 307 -41.34 0.42 -0.65
C LEU A 307 -42.75 0.89 -1.04
N THR A 308 -43.02 1.02 -2.33
CA THR A 308 -44.35 1.36 -2.84
C THR A 308 -45.19 0.10 -2.97
N ALA A 309 -44.62 -0.96 -3.53
CA ALA A 309 -45.23 -2.29 -3.64
C ALA A 309 -44.15 -3.37 -3.71
N GLY A 310 -44.42 -4.54 -3.13
CA GLY A 310 -43.57 -5.72 -3.22
C GLY A 310 -44.39 -6.99 -3.42
N SER A 311 -43.91 -7.92 -4.24
CA SER A 311 -44.52 -9.24 -4.45
C SER A 311 -43.47 -10.30 -4.83
N LEU A 312 -43.82 -11.56 -4.64
CA LEU A 312 -42.98 -12.71 -4.99
C LEU A 312 -43.80 -13.66 -5.88
N ASP A 313 -43.36 -13.85 -7.11
CA ASP A 313 -43.93 -14.83 -8.03
C ASP A 313 -43.20 -16.16 -7.88
N ILE A 314 -43.87 -17.18 -7.36
CA ILE A 314 -43.26 -18.51 -7.14
C ILE A 314 -43.17 -19.25 -8.47
N LEU A 315 -41.97 -19.72 -8.83
CA LEU A 315 -41.73 -20.44 -10.08
C LEU A 315 -41.99 -21.95 -9.94
N GLY A 316 -43.27 -22.35 -9.99
CA GLY A 316 -43.71 -23.74 -10.20
C GLY A 316 -43.63 -24.71 -9.00
N GLU A 317 -44.58 -25.64 -8.90
CA GLU A 317 -44.71 -26.67 -7.84
C GLU A 317 -43.73 -27.86 -8.01
N ASP A 318 -42.61 -27.70 -8.73
CA ASP A 318 -41.60 -28.77 -8.81
C ASP A 318 -40.82 -28.80 -7.48
N GLU A 319 -40.98 -29.87 -6.69
CA GLU A 319 -40.44 -30.09 -5.32
C GLU A 319 -38.91 -29.91 -5.15
N HIS A 320 -38.19 -29.54 -6.21
CA HIS A 320 -36.72 -29.48 -6.24
C HIS A 320 -36.13 -28.07 -6.41
N ILE A 321 -36.91 -27.02 -6.72
CA ILE A 321 -36.38 -25.65 -6.89
C ILE A 321 -37.21 -24.66 -6.06
N GLN A 322 -36.70 -24.25 -4.90
CA GLN A 322 -37.32 -23.24 -4.01
C GLN A 322 -36.92 -21.81 -4.41
N ALA A 323 -37.29 -21.41 -5.62
CA ALA A 323 -36.96 -20.12 -6.20
C ALA A 323 -38.21 -19.33 -6.61
N GLY A 324 -38.18 -18.01 -6.41
CA GLY A 324 -39.22 -17.09 -6.90
C GLY A 324 -38.61 -15.88 -7.58
N ILE A 325 -39.43 -15.13 -8.32
CA ILE A 325 -39.06 -13.82 -8.87
C ILE A 325 -39.58 -12.74 -7.93
N ALA A 326 -38.65 -12.02 -7.30
CA ALA A 326 -38.98 -10.85 -6.50
C ALA A 326 -39.31 -9.67 -7.41
N HIS A 327 -40.36 -8.94 -7.06
CA HIS A 327 -40.78 -7.69 -7.68
C HIS A 327 -40.87 -6.61 -6.62
N LEU A 328 -40.06 -5.55 -6.73
CA LEU A 328 -40.14 -4.37 -5.88
C LEU A 328 -40.34 -3.12 -6.73
N ALA A 329 -41.23 -2.23 -6.29
CA ALA A 329 -41.33 -0.86 -6.78
C ALA A 329 -41.02 0.08 -5.61
N VAL A 330 -40.04 0.97 -5.78
CA VAL A 330 -39.46 1.76 -4.69
C VAL A 330 -39.52 3.24 -5.01
N HIS A 331 -39.91 4.06 -4.04
CA HIS A 331 -39.69 5.50 -4.06
C HIS A 331 -38.37 5.83 -3.37
N VAL A 332 -37.52 6.63 -4.01
CA VAL A 332 -36.21 7.03 -3.51
C VAL A 332 -36.32 8.39 -2.84
N ASP A 333 -35.99 8.44 -1.55
CA ASP A 333 -35.92 9.68 -0.77
C ASP A 333 -34.53 10.34 -0.90
N GLY A 334 -33.49 9.56 -1.20
CA GLY A 334 -32.17 10.09 -1.54
C GLY A 334 -31.18 9.04 -2.04
N SER A 335 -30.18 9.50 -2.77
CA SER A 335 -29.04 8.72 -3.26
C SER A 335 -27.71 9.30 -2.77
N LEU A 336 -26.66 8.48 -2.82
CA LEU A 336 -25.31 8.90 -2.50
C LEU A 336 -24.28 7.97 -3.16
N GLY A 337 -23.54 8.50 -4.13
CA GLY A 337 -22.33 7.87 -4.66
C GLY A 337 -21.26 7.72 -3.58
N ASN A 338 -20.60 6.55 -3.55
CA ASN A 338 -19.61 6.24 -2.52
C ASN A 338 -18.29 5.70 -3.11
N CYS A 339 -17.22 5.88 -2.34
CA CYS A 339 -15.84 5.72 -2.81
C CYS A 339 -15.43 4.24 -2.92
N PRO A 340 -14.47 3.87 -3.79
CA PRO A 340 -14.10 2.46 -4.07
C PRO A 340 -13.22 1.79 -3.01
N LYS A 341 -12.93 2.49 -1.89
CA LYS A 341 -11.98 2.00 -0.87
C LYS A 341 -12.42 0.67 -0.29
N TYR A 342 -11.43 -0.21 -0.08
CA TYR A 342 -11.57 -1.52 0.56
C TYR A 342 -12.45 -2.53 -0.20
N LEU A 343 -12.87 -2.21 -1.43
CA LEU A 343 -13.57 -3.17 -2.29
C LEU A 343 -12.57 -4.09 -2.98
N ASN A 344 -12.57 -5.37 -2.60
CA ASN A 344 -11.83 -6.40 -3.33
C ASN A 344 -12.61 -6.78 -4.58
N ALA A 345 -11.94 -6.74 -5.74
CA ALA A 345 -12.61 -7.00 -7.00
C ALA A 345 -13.10 -8.44 -7.08
N LYS A 346 -14.30 -8.64 -7.61
CA LYS A 346 -14.89 -9.96 -7.89
C LYS A 346 -15.69 -9.89 -9.18
N HIS A 347 -15.46 -10.84 -10.08
CA HIS A 347 -16.29 -11.00 -11.26
C HIS A 347 -17.51 -11.85 -10.90
N ILE A 348 -18.72 -11.32 -11.12
CA ILE A 348 -19.97 -11.92 -10.68
C ILE A 348 -20.58 -12.75 -11.81
N LEU A 349 -21.00 -13.97 -11.47
CA LEU A 349 -21.66 -14.90 -12.38
C LEU A 349 -23.03 -15.28 -11.80
N PRO A 350 -24.11 -15.31 -12.59
CA PRO A 350 -25.42 -15.73 -12.11
C PRO A 350 -25.43 -17.22 -11.79
N ALA A 351 -26.26 -17.61 -10.81
CA ALA A 351 -26.48 -18.99 -10.40
C ALA A 351 -27.91 -19.16 -9.87
N PRO A 352 -28.57 -20.30 -10.09
CA PRO A 352 -29.90 -20.54 -9.53
C PRO A 352 -29.85 -20.67 -8.00
N PRO A 353 -30.82 -20.12 -7.26
CA PRO A 353 -30.94 -20.36 -5.82
C PRO A 353 -31.50 -21.77 -5.55
N ASP A 354 -30.99 -22.41 -4.49
CA ASP A 354 -31.45 -23.72 -3.97
C ASP A 354 -31.30 -23.68 -2.43
N PRO A 355 -32.04 -22.76 -1.75
CA PRO A 355 -31.78 -22.41 -0.37
C PRO A 355 -32.04 -23.60 0.57
N LYS A 356 -31.07 -23.92 1.43
CA LYS A 356 -31.24 -24.92 2.50
C LYS A 356 -30.79 -24.36 3.84
N LEU A 357 -31.70 -24.34 4.81
CA LEU A 357 -31.38 -23.86 6.16
C LEU A 357 -30.42 -24.83 6.86
N ILE A 358 -29.23 -24.34 7.20
CA ILE A 358 -28.24 -25.10 7.98
C ILE A 358 -28.41 -24.82 9.48
N SER A 359 -28.66 -23.56 9.85
CA SER A 359 -28.88 -23.17 11.25
C SER A 359 -29.71 -21.89 11.36
N GLU A 360 -30.56 -21.81 12.37
CA GLU A 360 -31.30 -20.62 12.79
C GLU A 360 -31.14 -20.41 14.30
N ASN A 361 -29.93 -20.07 14.73
CA ASN A 361 -29.60 -19.86 16.15
C ASN A 361 -28.68 -18.66 16.31
N ALA A 362 -28.66 -18.04 17.50
CA ALA A 362 -27.70 -16.97 17.79
C ALA A 362 -26.25 -17.48 17.87
N GLN A 363 -26.07 -18.73 18.32
CA GLN A 363 -24.79 -19.44 18.26
C GLN A 363 -24.54 -19.93 16.82
N LEU A 364 -23.36 -19.61 16.30
CA LEU A 364 -23.01 -19.89 14.90
C LEU A 364 -22.42 -21.31 14.74
N PRO A 365 -22.81 -22.07 13.70
CA PRO A 365 -22.17 -23.35 13.39
C PRO A 365 -20.71 -23.14 12.93
N SER A 366 -19.89 -24.19 13.01
CA SER A 366 -18.47 -24.11 12.65
C SER A 366 -18.24 -23.66 11.21
N GLU A 367 -19.13 -24.00 10.29
CA GLU A 367 -19.15 -23.58 8.88
C GLU A 367 -19.28 -22.06 8.76
N ALA A 368 -20.20 -21.46 9.51
CA ALA A 368 -20.41 -20.01 9.54
C ALA A 368 -19.21 -19.28 10.17
N ILE A 369 -18.60 -19.85 11.22
CA ILE A 369 -17.37 -19.31 11.81
C ILE A 369 -16.22 -19.34 10.78
N ARG A 370 -16.06 -20.43 10.02
CA ARG A 370 -15.08 -20.51 8.92
C ARG A 370 -15.34 -19.46 7.83
N LEU A 371 -16.61 -19.19 7.51
CA LEU A 371 -16.98 -18.12 6.59
C LEU A 371 -16.53 -16.75 7.11
N LEU A 372 -16.81 -16.42 8.37
CA LEU A 372 -16.37 -15.16 8.99
C LEU A 372 -14.84 -15.00 8.95
N HIS A 373 -14.08 -16.06 9.24
CA HIS A 373 -12.61 -16.02 9.22
C HIS A 373 -12.00 -15.83 7.83
N ARG A 374 -12.74 -16.10 6.74
CA ARG A 374 -12.29 -15.87 5.37
C ARG A 374 -13.00 -14.72 4.66
N ALA A 375 -14.02 -14.13 5.27
CA ALA A 375 -14.79 -13.04 4.72
C ALA A 375 -13.88 -11.83 4.47
N ASP A 376 -13.96 -11.29 3.26
CA ASP A 376 -13.22 -10.09 2.85
C ASP A 376 -14.16 -8.88 2.63
N CYS A 377 -15.47 -9.11 2.74
CA CYS A 377 -16.47 -8.07 2.94
C CYS A 377 -17.67 -8.58 3.76
N LEU A 378 -18.46 -7.64 4.25
CA LEU A 378 -19.80 -7.83 4.78
C LEU A 378 -20.69 -6.68 4.30
N PHE A 379 -22.00 -6.92 4.23
CA PHE A 379 -22.97 -5.85 4.05
C PHE A 379 -23.69 -5.62 5.37
N ILE A 380 -23.93 -4.36 5.71
CA ILE A 380 -24.58 -3.93 6.94
C ILE A 380 -25.75 -3.01 6.60
N SER A 381 -26.87 -3.24 7.28
CA SER A 381 -28.03 -2.36 7.27
C SER A 381 -28.31 -1.84 8.68
N SER A 382 -28.59 -0.53 8.78
CA SER A 382 -28.85 0.17 10.04
C SER A 382 -29.95 1.21 9.83
N SER A 383 -30.64 1.63 10.89
CA SER A 383 -31.74 2.61 10.78
C SER A 383 -31.64 3.73 11.80
N HIS A 384 -32.07 4.93 11.42
CA HIS A 384 -32.38 6.00 12.36
C HIS A 384 -33.86 5.90 12.76
N GLY A 385 -34.16 4.98 13.68
CA GLY A 385 -35.54 4.70 14.09
C GLY A 385 -36.41 4.30 12.90
N ASN A 386 -37.49 5.07 12.67
CA ASN A 386 -38.42 4.92 11.54
C ASN A 386 -38.34 6.13 10.58
N GLU A 387 -37.23 6.88 10.58
CA GLU A 387 -37.05 8.04 9.70
C GLU A 387 -36.29 7.66 8.43
N ASP A 388 -35.14 7.01 8.57
CA ASP A 388 -34.30 6.58 7.46
C ASP A 388 -33.63 5.21 7.69
N MET A 389 -33.02 4.69 6.63
CA MET A 389 -32.21 3.48 6.66
C MET A 389 -30.96 3.63 5.81
N ASP A 390 -29.90 2.93 6.20
CA ASP A 390 -28.65 2.84 5.48
C ASP A 390 -28.32 1.36 5.22
N THR A 391 -28.00 1.02 3.96
CA THR A 391 -27.30 -0.21 3.61
C THR A 391 -25.95 0.11 2.98
N ASN A 392 -24.91 -0.55 3.46
CA ASN A 392 -23.55 -0.29 3.02
C ASN A 392 -22.69 -1.56 3.09
N ILE A 393 -21.52 -1.51 2.46
CA ILE A 393 -20.51 -2.56 2.48
C ILE A 393 -19.36 -2.14 3.39
N ARG A 394 -18.81 -3.09 4.14
CA ARG A 394 -17.49 -3.01 4.76
C ARG A 394 -16.60 -4.06 4.12
N GLY A 395 -15.46 -3.62 3.60
CA GLY A 395 -14.47 -4.48 2.98
C GLY A 395 -13.13 -4.38 3.69
N GLY A 396 -12.27 -5.37 3.48
CA GLY A 396 -10.94 -5.42 4.08
C GLY A 396 -10.13 -6.60 3.54
N PRO A 397 -8.96 -6.88 4.12
CA PRO A 397 -8.26 -8.12 3.84
C PRO A 397 -9.11 -9.32 4.29
N PRO A 398 -9.01 -10.49 3.62
CA PRO A 398 -9.70 -11.71 4.04
C PRO A 398 -9.47 -12.00 5.53
N GLY A 399 -10.56 -12.19 6.27
CA GLY A 399 -10.55 -12.38 7.71
C GLY A 399 -10.43 -11.08 8.52
N PHE A 400 -10.78 -9.91 7.98
CA PHE A 400 -10.83 -8.69 8.78
C PHE A 400 -11.89 -8.75 9.91
N VAL A 401 -12.86 -9.65 9.80
CA VAL A 401 -13.85 -9.95 10.85
C VAL A 401 -13.27 -11.00 11.80
N ARG A 402 -13.40 -10.74 13.10
CA ARG A 402 -12.90 -11.62 14.17
C ARG A 402 -14.03 -12.04 15.09
N VAL A 403 -14.02 -13.30 15.50
CA VAL A 403 -14.99 -13.85 16.45
C VAL A 403 -14.36 -13.85 17.84
N ILE A 404 -14.93 -13.08 18.75
CA ILE A 404 -14.48 -12.97 20.15
C ILE A 404 -14.95 -14.20 20.94
N SER A 405 -16.21 -14.59 20.75
CA SER A 405 -16.83 -15.74 21.44
C SER A 405 -18.00 -16.30 20.62
N ASN A 406 -18.35 -17.56 20.87
CA ASN A 406 -19.48 -18.24 20.22
C ASN A 406 -20.25 -19.09 21.24
N GLU A 407 -20.76 -18.42 22.26
CA GLU A 407 -21.49 -19.04 23.36
C GLU A 407 -22.94 -19.38 22.94
N PRO A 408 -23.64 -20.26 23.67
CA PRO A 408 -25.04 -20.58 23.39
C PRO A 408 -25.97 -19.35 23.37
N SER A 409 -25.62 -18.28 24.11
CA SER A 409 -26.35 -17.02 24.13
C SER A 409 -26.17 -16.17 22.85
N GLY A 410 -25.20 -16.49 22.01
CA GLY A 410 -24.92 -15.77 20.77
C GLY A 410 -23.42 -15.61 20.49
N ALA A 411 -23.08 -15.57 19.20
CA ALA A 411 -21.74 -15.18 18.78
C ALA A 411 -21.50 -13.68 19.01
N VAL A 412 -20.26 -13.34 19.37
CA VAL A 412 -19.78 -11.96 19.42
C VAL A 412 -18.66 -11.84 18.40
N PHE A 413 -18.85 -10.99 17.39
CA PHE A 413 -17.82 -10.69 16.41
C PHE A 413 -17.44 -9.20 16.44
N VAL A 414 -16.28 -8.87 15.90
CA VAL A 414 -15.76 -7.52 15.82
C VAL A 414 -15.08 -7.32 14.48
N TYR A 415 -15.22 -6.13 13.91
CA TYR A 415 -14.48 -5.72 12.73
C TYR A 415 -13.96 -4.29 12.90
N PRO A 416 -12.77 -3.97 12.34
CA PRO A 416 -12.25 -2.62 12.33
C PRO A 416 -13.06 -1.74 11.38
N GLU A 417 -13.26 -0.48 11.75
CA GLU A 417 -13.82 0.54 10.85
C GLU A 417 -12.67 1.37 10.27
N TYR A 418 -12.49 1.25 8.97
CA TYR A 418 -11.41 1.94 8.26
C TYR A 418 -11.82 3.35 7.82
N SER A 419 -10.82 4.19 7.55
CA SER A 419 -11.03 5.59 7.17
C SER A 419 -11.85 5.71 5.87
N GLY A 420 -13.05 6.28 5.97
CA GLY A 420 -13.97 6.49 4.85
C GLY A 420 -13.97 7.93 4.31
N ASN A 421 -15.13 8.38 3.82
CA ASN A 421 -15.42 9.77 3.44
C ASN A 421 -15.96 10.64 4.60
N ARG A 422 -15.94 10.10 5.83
CA ARG A 422 -16.41 10.78 7.06
C ARG A 422 -17.88 11.21 7.05
N LEU A 423 -18.72 10.59 6.21
CA LEU A 423 -20.19 10.81 6.26
C LEU A 423 -20.85 10.11 7.45
N TYR A 424 -20.21 9.06 7.99
CA TYR A 424 -20.62 8.36 9.22
C TYR A 424 -22.09 7.90 9.28
N GLN A 425 -22.80 7.75 8.17
CA GLN A 425 -24.23 7.38 8.16
C GLN A 425 -24.52 6.11 8.96
N THR A 426 -23.80 5.02 8.67
CA THR A 426 -23.96 3.76 9.42
C THR A 426 -23.65 3.95 10.90
N LEU A 427 -22.53 4.59 11.24
CA LEU A 427 -22.11 4.76 12.64
C LEU A 427 -23.03 5.71 13.41
N GLY A 428 -23.55 6.76 12.77
CA GLY A 428 -24.56 7.66 13.33
C GLY A 428 -25.87 6.93 13.62
N ASN A 429 -26.29 6.04 12.70
CA ASN A 429 -27.44 5.17 12.93
C ASN A 429 -27.17 4.23 14.12
N LEU A 430 -26.00 3.61 14.20
CA LEU A 430 -25.65 2.75 15.34
C LEU A 430 -25.58 3.49 16.69
N GLN A 431 -25.21 4.78 16.69
CA GLN A 431 -25.18 5.62 17.88
C GLN A 431 -26.58 5.87 18.46
N THR A 432 -27.60 5.96 17.59
CA THR A 432 -28.99 6.27 17.95
C THR A 432 -29.83 5.00 18.12
N ASN A 433 -29.59 4.00 17.28
CA ASN A 433 -30.18 2.67 17.32
C ASN A 433 -29.09 1.61 17.18
N PRO A 434 -28.70 0.92 18.27
CA PRO A 434 -27.60 -0.04 18.22
C PRO A 434 -27.97 -1.34 17.49
N LEU A 435 -29.18 -1.50 16.96
CA LEU A 435 -29.57 -2.68 16.19
C LEU A 435 -29.09 -2.58 14.74
N ALA A 436 -28.53 -3.67 14.23
CA ALA A 436 -28.08 -3.75 12.84
C ALA A 436 -28.22 -5.14 12.25
N GLY A 437 -28.48 -5.16 10.95
CA GLY A 437 -28.52 -6.34 10.11
C GLY A 437 -27.21 -6.49 9.36
N TYR A 438 -26.79 -7.74 9.16
CA TYR A 438 -25.58 -8.08 8.44
C TYR A 438 -25.83 -9.26 7.53
N VAL A 439 -25.17 -9.27 6.38
CA VAL A 439 -25.03 -10.47 5.56
C VAL A 439 -23.57 -10.68 5.18
N PHE A 440 -23.10 -11.89 5.40
CA PHE A 440 -21.79 -12.38 4.98
C PHE A 440 -22.01 -13.34 3.81
N PRO A 441 -21.83 -12.88 2.56
CA PRO A 441 -21.96 -13.72 1.39
C PRO A 441 -20.73 -14.59 1.19
N ASP A 442 -20.95 -15.87 0.92
CA ASP A 442 -19.93 -16.79 0.43
C ASP A 442 -19.97 -16.82 -1.10
N PHE A 443 -19.16 -15.97 -1.74
CA PHE A 443 -19.12 -15.86 -3.20
C PHE A 443 -18.69 -17.17 -3.90
N GLU A 444 -18.01 -18.08 -3.22
CA GLU A 444 -17.56 -19.35 -3.80
C GLU A 444 -18.69 -20.38 -3.87
N THR A 445 -19.46 -20.51 -2.79
CA THR A 445 -20.48 -21.57 -2.65
C THR A 445 -21.90 -21.08 -2.91
N GLY A 446 -22.14 -19.77 -2.78
CA GLY A 446 -23.47 -19.14 -2.76
C GLY A 446 -24.17 -19.21 -1.41
N ASN A 447 -23.49 -19.68 -0.37
CA ASN A 447 -24.03 -19.68 0.99
C ASN A 447 -24.11 -18.24 1.52
N ALA A 448 -25.00 -18.00 2.47
CA ALA A 448 -25.10 -16.72 3.15
C ALA A 448 -25.31 -16.92 4.65
N LEU A 449 -24.59 -16.13 5.44
CA LEU A 449 -24.88 -15.95 6.86
C LEU A 449 -25.58 -14.60 7.03
N PHE A 450 -26.87 -14.65 7.37
CA PHE A 450 -27.67 -13.50 7.76
C PHE A 450 -27.60 -13.35 9.28
N VAL A 451 -27.35 -12.14 9.78
CA VAL A 451 -27.27 -11.85 11.21
C VAL A 451 -28.06 -10.58 11.52
N THR A 452 -28.77 -10.58 12.64
CA THR A 452 -29.20 -9.34 13.28
C THR A 452 -28.69 -9.30 14.70
N GLY A 453 -28.21 -8.15 15.15
CA GLY A 453 -27.49 -8.05 16.41
C GLY A 453 -27.42 -6.64 16.95
N LYS A 454 -26.88 -6.54 18.17
CA LYS A 454 -26.59 -5.27 18.83
C LYS A 454 -25.14 -4.90 18.58
N ALA A 455 -24.91 -3.76 17.94
CA ALA A 455 -23.61 -3.17 17.68
C ALA A 455 -23.19 -2.22 18.82
N GLU A 456 -21.89 -2.19 19.07
CA GLU A 456 -21.20 -1.31 20.01
C GLU A 456 -20.00 -0.69 19.28
N ILE A 457 -19.95 0.64 19.22
CA ILE A 457 -18.83 1.37 18.61
C ILE A 457 -17.73 1.53 19.67
N LEU A 458 -16.56 0.98 19.39
CA LEU A 458 -15.37 1.10 20.21
C LEU A 458 -14.44 2.15 19.61
N ILE A 459 -13.94 3.08 20.42
CA ILE A 459 -13.13 4.23 19.95
C ILE A 459 -11.82 4.28 20.72
N GLY A 460 -10.72 4.56 20.00
CA GLY A 460 -9.38 4.74 20.56
C GLY A 460 -8.95 3.53 21.39
N LYS A 461 -8.75 3.74 22.69
CA LYS A 461 -8.28 2.70 23.63
C LYS A 461 -9.19 1.48 23.68
N ASP A 462 -10.51 1.69 23.61
CA ASP A 462 -11.47 0.58 23.66
C ASP A 462 -11.36 -0.28 22.40
N ALA A 463 -11.17 0.33 21.24
CA ALA A 463 -10.93 -0.39 19.99
C ALA A 463 -9.58 -1.12 20.01
N ALA A 464 -8.50 -0.42 20.39
CA ALA A 464 -7.15 -0.97 20.46
C ALA A 464 -7.02 -2.12 21.46
N SER A 465 -7.82 -2.13 22.54
CA SER A 465 -7.85 -3.22 23.52
C SER A 465 -8.38 -4.54 22.94
N VAL A 466 -9.22 -4.47 21.90
CA VAL A 466 -9.84 -5.64 21.25
C VAL A 466 -9.10 -5.99 19.97
N LEU A 467 -8.88 -5.00 19.11
CA LEU A 467 -8.18 -5.08 17.84
C LEU A 467 -6.99 -4.10 17.87
N PRO A 468 -5.79 -4.55 18.29
CA PRO A 468 -4.61 -3.71 18.31
C PRO A 468 -4.39 -2.99 16.97
N HIS A 469 -3.92 -1.74 17.04
CA HIS A 469 -3.76 -0.84 15.89
C HIS A 469 -5.07 -0.40 15.21
N SER A 470 -6.19 -0.46 15.90
CA SER A 470 -7.47 0.06 15.43
C SER A 470 -7.91 1.24 16.29
N ASN A 471 -8.14 2.40 15.67
CA ASN A 471 -8.71 3.56 16.35
C ASN A 471 -10.24 3.50 16.44
N LEU A 472 -10.86 2.64 15.64
CA LEU A 472 -12.31 2.48 15.58
C LEU A 472 -12.62 1.03 15.22
N ALA A 473 -13.52 0.41 15.98
CA ALA A 473 -13.99 -0.94 15.72
C ALA A 473 -15.47 -1.04 16.10
N VAL A 474 -16.19 -1.96 15.46
CA VAL A 474 -17.58 -2.26 15.82
C VAL A 474 -17.64 -3.68 16.34
N ARG A 475 -18.05 -3.83 17.60
CA ARG A 475 -18.34 -5.12 18.23
C ARG A 475 -19.83 -5.40 18.07
N VAL A 476 -20.18 -6.62 17.69
CA VAL A 476 -21.57 -7.02 17.45
C VAL A 476 -21.87 -8.26 18.28
N THR A 477 -22.93 -8.18 19.08
CA THR A 477 -23.53 -9.34 19.76
C THR A 477 -24.71 -9.83 18.93
N THR A 478 -24.57 -11.03 18.37
CA THR A 478 -25.62 -11.67 17.57
C THR A 478 -26.84 -11.97 18.44
N THR A 479 -28.01 -11.52 17.99
CA THR A 479 -29.29 -11.80 18.65
C THR A 479 -30.09 -12.87 17.92
N ALA A 480 -30.02 -12.90 16.59
CA ALA A 480 -30.52 -13.98 15.76
C ALA A 480 -29.66 -14.10 14.51
N SER A 481 -29.57 -15.30 13.94
CA SER A 481 -28.88 -15.53 12.68
C SER A 481 -29.54 -16.66 11.89
N ARG A 482 -29.30 -16.67 10.58
CA ARG A 482 -29.63 -17.77 9.67
C ARG A 482 -28.43 -18.06 8.80
N PHE A 483 -27.95 -19.29 8.84
CA PHE A 483 -26.94 -19.77 7.89
C PHE A 483 -27.62 -20.67 6.86
N VAL A 484 -27.57 -20.23 5.60
CA VAL A 484 -28.35 -20.83 4.52
C VAL A 484 -27.42 -21.22 3.38
N GLU A 485 -27.48 -22.49 2.98
CA GLU A 485 -26.75 -23.01 1.83
C GLU A 485 -27.37 -22.49 0.53
N LYS A 486 -26.55 -22.13 -0.47
CA LYS A 486 -26.99 -21.68 -1.80
C LYS A 486 -28.15 -20.67 -1.80
N ALA A 487 -28.15 -19.76 -0.82
CA ALA A 487 -29.12 -18.68 -0.72
C ALA A 487 -28.96 -17.63 -1.83
N LEU A 488 -27.71 -17.41 -2.27
CA LEU A 488 -27.36 -16.37 -3.23
C LEU A 488 -27.54 -16.86 -4.67
N THR A 489 -28.14 -16.02 -5.49
CA THR A 489 -28.37 -16.22 -6.94
C THR A 489 -27.15 -15.91 -7.81
N PHE A 490 -25.97 -15.92 -7.22
CA PHE A 490 -24.73 -15.62 -7.91
C PHE A 490 -23.51 -16.30 -7.27
N ARG A 491 -22.42 -16.35 -8.01
CA ARG A 491 -21.08 -16.71 -7.56
C ARG A 491 -20.11 -15.59 -7.92
N GLY A 492 -18.98 -15.53 -7.24
CA GLY A 492 -17.94 -14.53 -7.47
C GLY A 492 -16.58 -15.18 -7.69
N ILE A 493 -15.94 -14.86 -8.80
CA ILE A 493 -14.54 -15.21 -9.05
C ILE A 493 -13.67 -14.11 -8.44
N PRO A 494 -12.78 -14.42 -7.48
CA PRO A 494 -11.91 -13.42 -6.86
C PRO A 494 -11.01 -12.73 -7.89
N GLY A 495 -11.01 -11.39 -7.87
CA GLY A 495 -10.15 -10.53 -8.65
C GLY A 495 -9.02 -9.91 -7.82
N LYS A 496 -8.55 -8.72 -8.22
CA LYS A 496 -7.47 -8.01 -7.50
C LYS A 496 -7.97 -7.46 -6.15
N PRO A 497 -7.21 -7.66 -5.05
CA PRO A 497 -7.48 -6.99 -3.78
C PRO A 497 -7.49 -5.46 -3.91
N SER A 498 -8.21 -4.79 -3.02
CA SER A 498 -8.16 -3.33 -2.95
C SER A 498 -6.74 -2.86 -2.64
N PRO A 499 -6.19 -1.86 -3.36
CA PRO A 499 -4.90 -1.26 -3.01
C PRO A 499 -4.96 -0.55 -1.65
N TYR A 500 -6.17 -0.22 -1.18
CA TYR A 500 -6.42 0.41 0.11
C TYR A 500 -6.55 -0.59 1.26
N ASN A 501 -6.45 -1.90 1.03
CA ASN A 501 -6.56 -2.87 2.11
C ASN A 501 -5.47 -2.64 3.17
N PRO A 502 -5.84 -2.48 4.45
CA PRO A 502 -4.88 -2.47 5.53
C PRO A 502 -4.34 -3.86 5.81
N GLY A 503 -3.30 -3.91 6.66
CA GLY A 503 -2.87 -5.15 7.28
C GLY A 503 -4.01 -5.79 8.10
N VAL A 504 -4.02 -7.12 8.17
CA VAL A 504 -4.99 -7.88 8.95
C VAL A 504 -4.83 -7.56 10.43
N ARG A 505 -5.91 -7.09 11.07
CA ARG A 505 -5.95 -6.85 12.52
C ARG A 505 -6.41 -8.14 13.23
N TYR A 506 -5.62 -8.63 14.15
CA TYR A 506 -5.93 -9.81 14.98
C TYR A 506 -6.53 -9.36 16.30
N LEU A 507 -7.26 -10.24 16.99
CA LEU A 507 -7.66 -9.98 18.37
C LEU A 507 -6.43 -9.91 19.26
N ALA A 508 -6.48 -9.08 20.31
CA ALA A 508 -5.45 -9.04 21.34
C ALA A 508 -5.22 -10.41 22.01
N THR A 509 -6.23 -11.29 22.02
CA THR A 509 -6.17 -12.66 22.52
C THR A 509 -5.60 -13.67 21.51
N GLU A 510 -5.63 -13.37 20.21
CA GLU A 510 -5.08 -14.26 19.16
C GLU A 510 -3.57 -14.10 19.01
N LYS A 511 -3.07 -12.86 19.14
CA LYS A 511 -1.65 -12.54 19.11
C LYS A 511 -1.36 -11.47 20.15
N VAL A 512 -0.43 -11.77 21.06
CA VAL A 512 0.07 -10.78 22.02
C VAL A 512 0.78 -9.68 21.23
N CYS A 513 0.17 -8.50 21.16
CA CYS A 513 0.74 -7.35 20.46
C CYS A 513 1.09 -6.27 21.49
N PRO A 514 2.38 -5.92 21.67
CA PRO A 514 2.80 -4.91 22.64
C PRO A 514 2.33 -3.49 22.34
N ALA A 515 1.72 -3.24 21.18
CA ALA A 515 0.96 -2.00 20.95
C ALA A 515 -0.17 -1.80 21.97
N THR A 516 -0.66 -2.88 22.61
CA THR A 516 -1.62 -2.78 23.72
C THR A 516 -1.01 -2.33 25.04
N LEU A 517 0.33 -2.27 25.16
CA LEU A 517 1.01 -1.99 26.43
C LEU A 517 1.29 -0.50 26.69
N SER A 518 1.20 0.42 25.72
CA SER A 518 1.27 1.86 26.02
C SER A 518 0.92 2.79 24.83
N ASP A 519 -0.34 3.23 24.77
CA ASP A 519 -0.71 4.51 24.13
C ASP A 519 -0.61 5.70 25.09
N VAL A 520 0.03 5.51 26.23
CA VAL A 520 0.68 6.64 26.90
C VAL A 520 1.82 7.06 25.98
N GLU A 521 1.96 8.36 25.70
CA GLU A 521 3.23 8.90 25.19
C GLU A 521 4.34 8.22 25.96
N SER A 522 5.10 7.34 25.30
CA SER A 522 6.25 6.76 25.98
C SER A 522 7.16 7.95 26.24
N PRO A 523 7.50 8.28 27.50
CA PRO A 523 8.46 9.34 27.76
C PRO A 523 9.86 8.96 27.24
N VAL A 524 10.02 7.73 26.75
CA VAL A 524 11.23 7.18 26.20
C VAL A 524 11.21 7.25 24.68
N THR A 525 12.30 7.80 24.15
CA THR A 525 12.60 7.92 22.74
C THR A 525 13.86 7.12 22.41
N ALA A 526 14.02 6.80 21.13
CA ALA A 526 15.20 6.16 20.56
C ALA A 526 15.76 7.07 19.46
N THR A 527 16.99 7.54 19.64
CA THR A 527 17.69 8.38 18.67
C THR A 527 18.55 7.51 17.75
N LEU A 528 18.39 7.64 16.44
CA LEU A 528 19.25 7.00 15.44
C LEU A 528 20.65 7.64 15.49
N ILE A 529 21.64 6.86 15.91
CA ILE A 529 23.03 7.34 16.07
C ILE A 529 23.99 6.78 15.04
N ARG A 530 23.62 5.68 14.36
CA ARG A 530 24.43 5.09 13.30
C ARG A 530 23.57 4.34 12.30
N LYS A 531 23.90 4.49 11.03
CA LYS A 531 23.28 3.75 9.92
C LYS A 531 24.33 3.09 9.04
N GLU A 532 24.16 1.80 8.78
CA GLU A 532 25.02 1.00 7.90
C GLU A 532 24.15 0.30 6.85
N ILE A 533 24.34 0.64 5.57
CA ILE A 533 23.64 -0.02 4.46
C ILE A 533 24.46 -1.24 4.03
N ILE A 534 23.97 -2.43 4.34
CA ILE A 534 24.63 -3.70 4.05
C ILE A 534 24.35 -4.10 2.59
N THR A 535 23.09 -4.00 2.18
CA THR A 535 22.64 -4.22 0.79
C THR A 535 21.70 -3.07 0.40
N PRO A 536 21.41 -2.86 -0.89
CA PRO A 536 20.41 -1.85 -1.30
C PRO A 536 19.03 -2.03 -0.64
N SER A 537 18.75 -3.24 -0.12
CA SER A 537 17.48 -3.58 0.52
C SER A 537 17.60 -3.89 2.02
N ILE A 538 18.80 -3.95 2.61
CA ILE A 538 19.01 -4.33 4.03
C ILE A 538 19.97 -3.36 4.69
N GLY A 539 19.55 -2.82 5.84
CA GLY A 539 20.31 -1.85 6.63
C GLY A 539 20.32 -2.24 8.10
N ARG A 540 21.41 -1.86 8.78
CA ARG A 540 21.58 -1.94 10.22
C ARG A 540 21.50 -0.54 10.80
N PHE A 541 20.69 -0.38 11.83
CA PHE A 541 20.39 0.91 12.45
C PHE A 541 20.66 0.79 13.95
N ARG A 542 21.54 1.64 14.46
CA ARG A 542 21.86 1.71 15.89
C ARG A 542 21.12 2.87 16.52
N PHE A 543 20.46 2.59 17.63
CA PHE A 543 19.70 3.55 18.40
C PHE A 543 20.27 3.72 19.79
N ARG A 544 20.14 4.93 20.34
CA ARG A 544 20.37 5.24 21.76
C ARG A 544 19.05 5.57 22.42
N ILE A 545 18.80 4.96 23.56
CA ILE A 545 17.60 5.17 24.39
C ILE A 545 17.80 6.43 25.24
N SER A 546 16.81 7.32 25.29
CA SER A 546 16.89 8.56 26.08
C SER A 546 16.89 8.31 27.60
N ASP A 547 16.05 7.38 28.09
CA ASP A 547 16.09 6.90 29.48
C ASP A 547 16.05 5.36 29.55
N PRO A 548 17.22 4.69 29.65
CA PRO A 548 17.31 3.24 29.74
C PRO A 548 16.61 2.64 30.98
N LYS A 549 16.43 3.40 32.06
CA LYS A 549 15.76 2.88 33.27
C LYS A 549 14.26 2.78 33.05
N LEU A 550 13.68 3.74 32.33
CA LEU A 550 12.26 3.75 31.97
C LEU A 550 11.94 2.78 30.81
N ALA A 551 12.87 2.60 29.87
CA ALA A 551 12.69 1.69 28.73
C ALA A 551 12.62 0.20 29.13
N GLY A 552 13.20 -0.14 30.29
CA GLY A 552 13.40 -1.50 30.73
C GLY A 552 14.61 -2.18 30.07
N SER A 553 15.06 -3.27 30.66
CA SER A 553 16.07 -4.15 30.06
C SER A 553 15.43 -5.10 29.06
N TRP A 554 16.11 -5.38 27.95
CA TRP A 554 15.73 -6.44 27.03
C TRP A 554 16.73 -7.59 27.09
N THR A 555 16.31 -8.75 26.61
CA THR A 555 17.15 -9.93 26.44
C THR A 555 17.30 -10.30 24.98
N PRO A 556 18.41 -10.93 24.57
CA PRO A 556 18.56 -11.49 23.22
C PRO A 556 17.35 -12.29 22.75
N GLY A 557 16.93 -12.03 21.50
CA GLY A 557 15.73 -12.64 20.92
C GLY A 557 14.46 -11.79 21.03
N GLN A 558 14.46 -10.71 21.82
CA GLN A 558 13.35 -9.76 21.88
C GLN A 558 13.36 -8.75 20.72
N TYR A 559 12.21 -8.14 20.48
CA TYR A 559 12.04 -7.04 19.53
C TYR A 559 11.76 -5.71 20.24
N ALA A 560 12.08 -4.61 19.56
CA ALA A 560 11.77 -3.24 19.97
C ALA A 560 10.58 -2.71 19.15
N THR A 561 9.68 -1.97 19.80
CA THR A 561 8.50 -1.36 19.16
C THR A 561 8.69 0.15 19.06
N PHE A 562 8.57 0.70 17.86
CA PHE A 562 8.72 2.12 17.58
C PHE A 562 7.42 2.72 17.06
N SER A 563 7.17 3.99 17.36
CA SER A 563 6.18 4.80 16.63
C SER A 563 6.91 5.78 15.72
N PHE A 564 6.52 5.83 14.43
CA PHE A 564 6.97 6.86 13.47
C PHE A 564 5.83 7.80 13.09
N GLN A 565 4.74 7.80 13.86
CA GLN A 565 3.55 8.57 13.54
C GLN A 565 3.86 10.07 13.40
N ASP A 566 4.59 10.66 14.35
CA ASP A 566 4.92 12.10 14.33
C ASP A 566 5.78 12.50 13.12
N GLU A 567 6.49 11.54 12.52
CA GLU A 567 7.39 11.75 11.38
C GLU A 567 6.71 11.53 10.02
N LEU A 568 5.68 10.67 9.98
CA LEU A 568 5.11 10.13 8.74
C LEU A 568 3.61 10.39 8.58
N ASP A 569 2.90 10.67 9.65
CA ASP A 569 1.46 10.95 9.61
C ASP A 569 1.22 12.35 9.02
N MET A 570 0.70 12.37 7.79
CA MET A 570 0.31 13.60 7.10
C MET A 570 -1.14 14.00 7.42
N GLY A 571 -1.76 13.34 8.41
CA GLY A 571 -3.14 13.53 8.76
C GLY A 571 -4.11 12.84 7.79
N TYR A 572 -5.38 13.21 7.88
CA TYR A 572 -6.40 12.57 7.07
C TYR A 572 -6.33 13.03 5.61
N SER A 573 -6.18 12.04 4.73
CA SER A 573 -6.60 12.14 3.35
C SER A 573 -7.72 11.13 3.07
N HIS A 574 -8.68 11.54 2.26
CA HIS A 574 -9.77 10.66 1.87
C HIS A 574 -9.27 9.53 0.96
N MET A 575 -8.50 9.87 -0.08
CA MET A 575 -7.91 9.00 -1.09
C MET A 575 -6.45 9.39 -1.33
N ASN A 576 -5.60 8.41 -1.61
CA ASN A 576 -4.20 8.64 -1.98
C ASN A 576 -3.80 7.58 -3.00
N ASP A 577 -4.10 7.81 -4.27
CA ASP A 577 -3.87 6.80 -5.31
C ASP A 577 -2.37 6.56 -5.60
N SER A 578 -1.48 7.51 -5.25
CA SER A 578 -0.03 7.36 -5.42
C SER A 578 0.61 6.53 -4.30
N ASP A 579 0.08 6.61 -3.07
CA ASP A 579 0.41 5.69 -1.97
C ASP A 579 -0.82 5.27 -1.16
N PRO A 580 -1.64 4.33 -1.68
CA PRO A 580 -2.85 3.86 -1.02
C PRO A 580 -2.59 3.24 0.36
N SER A 581 -1.38 2.69 0.54
CA SER A 581 -0.98 2.00 1.76
C SER A 581 -0.77 2.96 2.94
N SER A 582 -0.41 4.22 2.67
CA SER A 582 -0.23 5.25 3.69
C SER A 582 -1.50 5.58 4.49
N LEU A 583 -2.69 5.45 3.88
CA LEU A 583 -3.94 5.91 4.50
C LEU A 583 -4.36 5.11 5.75
N ASN A 584 -3.88 3.89 5.88
CA ASN A 584 -4.22 3.01 7.01
C ASN A 584 -2.96 2.52 7.74
N ASP A 585 -1.81 3.12 7.45
CA ASP A 585 -0.57 2.81 8.15
C ASP A 585 -0.61 3.47 9.53
N ASP A 586 -0.43 2.68 10.58
CA ASP A 586 -0.31 3.17 11.96
C ASP A 586 1.10 3.71 12.26
N TYR A 587 2.05 3.49 11.33
CA TYR A 587 3.47 3.82 11.46
C TYR A 587 4.15 3.22 12.70
N VAL A 588 3.51 2.24 13.36
CA VAL A 588 4.06 1.49 14.48
C VAL A 588 4.70 0.23 13.92
N ARG A 589 5.97 -0.02 14.27
CA ARG A 589 6.69 -1.21 13.79
C ARG A 589 7.47 -1.87 14.91
N THR A 590 7.45 -3.20 14.89
CA THR A 590 8.31 -4.04 15.71
C THR A 590 9.50 -4.52 14.89
N PHE A 591 10.69 -4.44 15.47
CA PHE A 591 11.92 -4.95 14.87
C PHE A 591 12.67 -5.79 15.88
N THR A 592 13.01 -7.04 15.52
CA THR A 592 13.89 -7.87 16.35
C THR A 592 15.20 -7.12 16.61
N VAL A 593 15.58 -7.03 17.89
CA VAL A 593 16.86 -6.45 18.27
C VAL A 593 17.95 -7.41 17.81
N SER A 594 18.84 -6.95 16.94
CA SER A 594 19.90 -7.77 16.33
C SER A 594 21.23 -7.72 17.08
N SER A 595 21.31 -6.92 18.14
CA SER A 595 22.46 -6.84 19.04
C SER A 595 22.24 -7.55 20.37
N CYS A 596 23.31 -8.11 20.94
CA CYS A 596 23.33 -8.59 22.32
C CYS A 596 23.62 -7.43 23.29
N PRO A 597 22.82 -7.25 24.37
CA PRO A 597 23.16 -6.31 25.45
C PRO A 597 24.57 -6.56 25.98
N GLY A 598 25.37 -5.50 26.16
CA GLY A 598 26.71 -5.57 26.75
C GLY A 598 27.81 -6.20 25.87
N TYR A 599 27.50 -6.65 24.65
CA TYR A 599 28.48 -7.20 23.70
C TYR A 599 28.73 -6.20 22.57
N GLU A 600 29.93 -5.59 22.55
CA GLU A 600 30.38 -4.60 21.54
C GLU A 600 29.51 -3.34 21.41
N ILE A 601 28.48 -3.19 22.25
CA ILE A 601 27.56 -2.06 22.25
C ILE A 601 27.42 -1.54 23.70
N PRO A 602 27.49 -0.20 23.92
CA PRO A 602 27.29 0.40 25.23
C PRO A 602 25.90 0.15 25.82
N ASP A 603 25.79 0.27 27.15
CA ASP A 603 24.51 0.26 27.84
C ASP A 603 23.59 1.38 27.32
N GLY A 604 22.31 1.06 27.11
CA GLY A 604 21.33 1.99 26.56
C GLY A 604 21.40 2.18 25.04
N GLU A 605 22.26 1.44 24.33
CA GLU A 605 22.27 1.36 22.87
C GLU A 605 21.87 -0.04 22.37
N PHE A 606 21.21 -0.09 21.21
CA PHE A 606 20.84 -1.36 20.57
C PHE A 606 20.82 -1.22 19.03
N GLU A 607 20.92 -2.35 18.34
CA GLU A 607 20.83 -2.42 16.88
C GLU A 607 19.58 -3.16 16.44
N ILE A 608 19.02 -2.71 15.32
CA ILE A 608 18.06 -3.47 14.53
C ILE A 608 18.64 -3.67 13.13
N THR A 609 18.32 -4.80 12.50
CA THR A 609 18.63 -5.05 11.09
C THR A 609 17.31 -5.19 10.34
N ALA A 610 17.04 -4.26 9.44
CA ALA A 610 15.74 -4.14 8.78
C ALA A 610 15.86 -4.19 7.26
N ARG A 611 14.84 -4.78 6.62
CA ARG A 611 14.68 -4.76 5.17
C ARG A 611 13.89 -3.52 4.76
N LYS A 612 14.28 -2.86 3.67
CA LYS A 612 13.58 -1.74 3.05
C LYS A 612 12.25 -2.21 2.43
N HIS A 613 11.18 -2.14 3.23
CA HIS A 613 9.82 -2.53 2.89
C HIS A 613 8.78 -1.72 3.68
N GLY A 614 7.87 -1.03 2.97
CA GLY A 614 6.87 -0.13 3.59
C GLY A 614 7.40 1.27 3.93
N ASN A 615 6.54 2.11 4.47
CA ASN A 615 6.82 3.54 4.66
C ASN A 615 7.86 3.81 5.74
N VAL A 616 7.72 3.17 6.91
CA VAL A 616 8.65 3.30 8.04
C VAL A 616 10.09 2.94 7.66
N THR A 617 10.31 1.77 7.06
CA THR A 617 11.69 1.37 6.74
C THR A 617 12.25 2.16 5.55
N ARG A 618 11.44 2.58 4.57
CA ARG A 618 11.91 3.53 3.53
C ARG A 618 12.36 4.85 4.15
N TYR A 619 11.64 5.34 5.16
CA TYR A 619 12.02 6.53 5.92
C TYR A 619 13.35 6.34 6.64
N LEU A 620 13.54 5.24 7.38
CA LEU A 620 14.83 4.90 8.00
C LEU A 620 15.99 4.85 6.98
N PHE A 621 15.74 4.28 5.80
CA PHE A 621 16.72 4.24 4.71
C PHE A 621 17.01 5.60 4.07
N ARG A 622 16.14 6.61 4.23
CA ARG A 622 16.39 8.00 3.81
C ARG A 622 17.01 8.85 4.92
N ALA A 623 16.68 8.55 6.17
CA ALA A 623 17.18 9.27 7.34
C ALA A 623 18.71 9.33 7.37
N ASN A 624 19.22 10.51 7.71
CA ASN A 624 20.64 10.75 7.95
C ASN A 624 20.90 10.62 9.45
N ASP A 625 21.82 9.75 9.84
CA ASP A 625 22.16 9.53 11.26
C ASP A 625 22.79 10.78 11.91
N ARG A 626 23.36 11.70 11.12
CA ARG A 626 23.82 13.01 11.63
C ARG A 626 22.69 13.99 11.94
N ALA A 627 21.49 13.76 11.41
CA ALA A 627 20.33 14.60 11.71
C ALA A 627 19.71 14.26 13.07
N GLY A 628 20.10 13.14 13.69
CA GLY A 628 19.64 12.75 15.02
C GLY A 628 18.15 12.41 15.06
N LEU A 629 17.65 11.64 14.08
CA LEU A 629 16.25 11.18 14.05
C LEU A 629 15.89 10.55 15.40
N GLU A 630 14.91 11.14 16.08
CA GLU A 630 14.43 10.71 17.38
C GLU A 630 12.99 10.25 17.25
N VAL A 631 12.71 9.02 17.66
CA VAL A 631 11.39 8.40 17.51
C VAL A 631 10.92 7.78 18.83
N PRO A 632 9.63 7.85 19.18
CA PRO A 632 9.11 7.21 20.39
C PRO A 632 9.40 5.69 20.42
N LEU A 633 9.97 5.23 21.53
CA LEU A 633 10.20 3.81 21.83
C LEU A 633 9.09 3.31 22.76
N LYS A 634 8.18 2.50 22.22
CA LYS A 634 7.02 1.96 22.95
C LYS A 634 7.41 0.83 23.91
N GLY A 635 8.58 0.23 23.72
CA GLY A 635 9.17 -0.77 24.61
C GLY A 635 9.70 -2.01 23.90
N PHE A 636 10.15 -2.98 24.69
CA PHE A 636 10.65 -4.27 24.23
C PHE A 636 9.65 -5.39 24.51
N GLY A 637 9.56 -6.36 23.61
CA GLY A 637 8.64 -7.49 23.72
C GLY A 637 9.17 -8.76 23.08
N GLY A 638 8.42 -9.86 23.27
CA GLY A 638 8.79 -11.19 22.79
C GLY A 638 9.57 -12.01 23.82
N ASP A 639 9.68 -13.31 23.55
CA ASP A 639 10.34 -14.30 24.40
C ASP A 639 11.10 -15.36 23.58
N PHE A 640 11.34 -15.09 22.29
CA PHE A 640 11.96 -16.03 21.36
C PHE A 640 13.43 -16.29 21.68
N ARG A 641 13.71 -17.40 22.38
CA ARG A 641 15.06 -17.77 22.83
C ARG A 641 15.41 -19.19 22.45
N LEU A 642 16.66 -19.38 22.04
CA LEU A 642 17.27 -20.69 21.90
C LEU A 642 17.50 -21.23 23.32
N MET A 643 16.57 -22.04 23.82
CA MET A 643 16.61 -22.52 25.20
C MET A 643 17.80 -23.46 25.43
N GLU A 644 18.71 -23.10 26.35
CA GLU A 644 19.63 -24.05 26.96
C GLU A 644 18.83 -25.02 27.83
N GLN A 645 18.51 -26.20 27.29
CA GLN A 645 18.09 -27.31 28.14
C GLN A 645 19.31 -27.86 28.89
N SER A 646 19.07 -28.35 30.10
CA SER A 646 20.04 -28.81 31.10
C SER A 646 20.91 -30.02 30.71
N SER A 647 21.02 -30.34 29.41
CA SER A 647 21.92 -31.37 28.88
C SER A 647 22.81 -30.76 27.80
N ASP A 648 24.12 -30.98 27.91
CA ASP A 648 25.16 -30.42 27.05
C ASP A 648 25.11 -30.90 25.58
N ASP A 649 24.29 -31.93 25.26
CA ASP A 649 24.30 -32.62 23.96
C ASP A 649 23.24 -32.19 22.93
N ILE A 650 22.34 -31.22 23.24
CA ILE A 650 21.22 -30.90 22.33
C ILE A 650 21.62 -29.86 21.28
N LEU A 651 21.43 -30.17 19.99
CA LEU A 651 21.63 -29.24 18.85
C LEU A 651 20.45 -28.27 18.70
N PHE A 652 20.72 -27.09 18.13
CA PHE A 652 19.74 -26.06 17.80
C PHE A 652 19.54 -25.95 16.28
N PRO A 653 18.62 -26.72 15.67
CA PRO A 653 18.31 -26.54 14.27
C PRO A 653 17.45 -25.28 14.08
N PHE A 654 17.96 -24.35 13.27
CA PHE A 654 17.34 -23.06 13.01
C PHE A 654 17.14 -22.86 11.50
N ILE A 655 15.92 -22.54 11.08
CA ILE A 655 15.61 -22.20 9.70
C ILE A 655 15.35 -20.70 9.58
N ALA A 656 16.21 -20.00 8.84
CA ALA A 656 16.12 -18.56 8.62
C ALA A 656 15.76 -18.23 7.16
N GLY A 657 14.90 -17.22 6.95
CA GLY A 657 14.62 -16.63 5.64
C GLY A 657 15.04 -15.16 5.59
N GLY A 658 16.05 -14.82 4.78
CA GLY A 658 16.52 -13.44 4.62
C GLY A 658 16.93 -12.81 5.94
N ILE A 659 16.25 -11.72 6.35
CA ILE A 659 16.51 -11.04 7.62
C ILE A 659 16.01 -11.83 8.85
N GLY A 660 15.37 -12.99 8.68
CA GLY A 660 15.02 -13.89 9.79
C GLY A 660 16.17 -14.48 10.57
N ILE A 661 17.41 -14.13 10.22
CA ILE A 661 18.58 -14.40 11.05
C ILE A 661 18.64 -13.51 12.29
N THR A 662 17.93 -12.36 12.33
CA THR A 662 18.08 -11.36 13.39
C THR A 662 17.88 -11.87 14.82
N PRO A 663 16.92 -12.78 15.13
CA PRO A 663 16.80 -13.28 16.49
C PRO A 663 18.03 -14.09 16.92
N VAL A 664 18.69 -14.77 15.98
CA VAL A 664 19.91 -15.54 16.22
C VAL A 664 21.09 -14.61 16.43
N LEU A 665 21.22 -13.53 15.65
CA LEU A 665 22.35 -12.59 15.75
C LEU A 665 22.54 -12.03 17.17
N ALA A 666 21.44 -11.67 17.84
CA ALA A 666 21.50 -11.19 19.22
C ALA A 666 21.90 -12.26 20.23
N GLN A 667 21.71 -13.55 19.90
CA GLN A 667 21.97 -14.68 20.77
C GLN A 667 23.35 -15.32 20.53
N LEU A 668 23.98 -15.11 19.37
CA LEU A 668 25.29 -15.69 19.03
C LEU A 668 26.37 -15.47 20.10
N PRO A 669 26.47 -14.31 20.78
CA PRO A 669 27.48 -14.12 21.83
C PRO A 669 27.27 -14.95 23.10
N ILE A 670 26.05 -15.46 23.33
CA ILE A 670 25.67 -16.13 24.57
C ILE A 670 25.35 -17.63 24.38
N ILE A 671 25.44 -18.15 23.16
CA ILE A 671 25.23 -19.57 22.87
C ILE A 671 26.52 -20.22 22.36
N ASP A 672 26.63 -21.53 22.53
CA ASP A 672 27.65 -22.32 21.84
C ASP A 672 27.26 -22.51 20.35
N ILE A 673 27.95 -21.77 19.47
CA ILE A 673 27.74 -21.81 18.02
C ILE A 673 27.92 -23.22 17.45
N SER A 674 28.76 -24.07 18.06
CA SER A 674 28.98 -25.45 17.58
C SER A 674 27.73 -26.33 17.67
N ARG A 675 26.77 -25.95 18.53
CA ARG A 675 25.47 -26.59 18.69
C ARG A 675 24.43 -26.08 17.69
N LEU A 676 24.67 -24.95 17.03
CA LEU A 676 23.75 -24.39 16.03
C LEU A 676 23.83 -25.21 14.73
N ARG A 677 22.67 -25.43 14.11
CA ARG A 677 22.56 -25.90 12.73
C ARG A 677 21.66 -24.95 11.97
N LEU A 678 22.28 -23.93 11.35
CA LEU A 678 21.57 -22.86 10.66
C LEU A 678 21.34 -23.21 9.19
N LEU A 679 20.07 -23.34 8.80
CA LEU A 679 19.64 -23.45 7.41
C LEU A 679 19.10 -22.10 6.95
N TRP A 680 19.85 -21.37 6.12
CA TRP A 680 19.56 -19.97 5.78
C TRP A 680 19.23 -19.79 4.30
N SER A 681 17.97 -19.47 4.02
CA SER A 681 17.51 -19.12 2.66
C SER A 681 17.70 -17.62 2.41
N VAL A 682 18.48 -17.25 1.39
CA VAL A 682 18.83 -15.85 1.09
C VAL A 682 18.70 -15.57 -0.41
N SER A 683 18.30 -14.34 -0.78
CA SER A 683 18.39 -13.90 -2.17
C SER A 683 19.84 -13.54 -2.49
N ILE A 684 20.33 -13.90 -3.67
CA ILE A 684 21.71 -13.57 -4.09
C ILE A 684 21.95 -12.05 -4.08
N LYS A 685 20.92 -11.24 -4.33
CA LYS A 685 20.98 -9.77 -4.21
C LYS A 685 21.31 -9.26 -2.80
N ASP A 686 21.09 -10.09 -1.79
CA ASP A 686 21.34 -9.80 -0.40
C ASP A 686 22.49 -10.65 0.20
N ILE A 687 23.33 -11.27 -0.65
CA ILE A 687 24.42 -12.13 -0.18
C ILE A 687 25.45 -11.38 0.68
N ASP A 688 25.58 -10.06 0.50
CA ASP A 688 26.45 -9.22 1.34
C ASP A 688 26.00 -9.23 2.83
N LEU A 689 24.73 -9.53 3.13
CA LEU A 689 24.27 -9.78 4.51
C LEU A 689 24.94 -11.00 5.14
N VAL A 690 25.12 -12.08 4.36
CA VAL A 690 25.82 -13.28 4.82
C VAL A 690 27.27 -12.95 5.14
N LEU A 691 27.95 -12.27 4.22
CA LEU A 691 29.36 -11.89 4.39
C LEU A 691 29.58 -11.00 5.60
N ASP A 692 28.76 -9.96 5.76
CA ASP A 692 28.80 -9.07 6.92
C ASP A 692 28.55 -9.86 8.22
N THR A 693 27.60 -10.80 8.22
CA THR A 693 27.34 -11.67 9.38
C THR A 693 28.55 -12.55 9.72
N PHE A 694 29.15 -13.22 8.73
CA PHE A 694 30.32 -14.08 8.94
C PHE A 694 31.56 -13.31 9.37
N LYS A 695 31.71 -12.06 8.90
CA LYS A 695 32.78 -11.18 9.34
C LYS A 695 32.66 -10.83 10.83
N ARG A 696 31.43 -10.61 11.31
CA ARG A 696 31.15 -10.36 12.73
C ARG A 696 31.26 -11.62 13.59
N PHE A 697 30.89 -12.78 13.05
CA PHE A 697 30.88 -14.07 13.75
C PHE A 697 31.67 -15.13 12.96
N PRO A 698 33.02 -15.14 13.05
CA PRO A 698 33.86 -16.02 12.23
C PRO A 698 33.67 -17.52 12.45
N GLN A 699 33.05 -17.94 13.56
CA GLN A 699 32.75 -19.35 13.84
C GLN A 699 31.46 -19.84 13.16
N LEU A 700 30.54 -18.92 12.81
CA LEU A 700 29.23 -19.23 12.27
C LEU A 700 29.24 -20.01 10.92
N PRO A 701 30.17 -19.76 9.97
CA PRO A 701 30.18 -20.49 8.69
C PRO A 701 30.18 -22.01 8.85
N SER A 702 30.92 -22.53 9.84
CA SER A 702 31.04 -23.97 10.12
C SER A 702 29.71 -24.65 10.49
N SER A 703 28.75 -23.85 10.94
CA SER A 703 27.44 -24.29 11.44
C SER A 703 26.29 -23.85 10.53
N THR A 704 26.60 -23.35 9.32
CA THR A 704 25.63 -22.73 8.42
C THR A 704 25.58 -23.41 7.04
N THR A 705 24.37 -23.73 6.60
CA THR A 705 24.05 -24.12 5.23
C THR A 705 23.17 -23.06 4.58
N ILE A 706 23.61 -22.52 3.44
CA ILE A 706 22.96 -21.41 2.73
C ILE A 706 22.25 -21.93 1.49
N PHE A 707 21.02 -21.46 1.29
CA PHE A 707 20.21 -21.69 0.08
C PHE A 707 20.02 -20.36 -0.66
N ALA A 708 20.86 -20.14 -1.66
CA ALA A 708 20.92 -18.89 -2.41
C ALA A 708 20.02 -18.93 -3.65
N THR A 709 19.18 -17.90 -3.85
CA THR A 709 18.21 -17.83 -4.95
C THR A 709 18.18 -16.47 -5.67
N GLY A 710 17.92 -16.46 -6.97
CA GLY A 710 17.82 -15.24 -7.80
C GLY A 710 18.84 -15.20 -8.94
N GLY A 711 18.79 -14.14 -9.76
CA GLY A 711 19.79 -13.86 -10.80
C GLY A 711 21.00 -13.12 -10.22
N GLU A 712 22.15 -13.25 -10.88
CA GLU A 712 23.45 -12.74 -10.41
C GLU A 712 23.97 -11.62 -11.33
N SER A 713 24.34 -10.48 -10.75
CA SER A 713 25.21 -9.48 -11.37
C SER A 713 26.69 -9.80 -11.08
N PRO A 714 27.66 -9.23 -11.84
CA PRO A 714 29.09 -9.46 -11.59
C PRO A 714 29.58 -9.06 -10.18
N LYS A 715 28.88 -8.14 -9.51
CA LYS A 715 29.17 -7.81 -8.10
C LYS A 715 28.72 -8.93 -7.18
N GLU A 716 27.48 -9.38 -7.33
CA GLU A 716 26.88 -10.43 -6.48
C GLU A 716 27.61 -11.77 -6.64
N GLN A 717 28.13 -12.06 -7.84
CA GLN A 717 28.93 -13.27 -8.08
C GLN A 717 30.22 -13.28 -7.26
N ARG A 718 30.95 -12.15 -7.19
CA ARG A 718 32.15 -12.02 -6.35
C ARG A 718 31.83 -12.19 -4.87
N SER A 719 30.73 -11.59 -4.40
CA SER A 719 30.30 -11.74 -3.02
C SER A 719 29.88 -13.18 -2.70
N LEU A 720 29.24 -13.88 -3.64
CA LEU A 720 28.90 -15.29 -3.50
C LEU A 720 30.15 -16.18 -3.43
N GLU A 721 31.16 -15.92 -4.26
CA GLU A 721 32.46 -16.62 -4.20
C GLU A 721 33.19 -16.40 -2.86
N ALA A 722 33.13 -15.19 -2.32
CA ALA A 722 33.65 -14.89 -0.98
C ALA A 722 32.87 -15.64 0.12
N ALA A 723 31.56 -15.79 -0.04
CA ALA A 723 30.74 -16.52 0.92
C ALA A 723 31.06 -18.02 0.89
N ILE A 724 31.28 -18.60 -0.30
CA ILE A 724 31.76 -19.98 -0.47
C ILE A 724 33.12 -20.14 0.20
N SER A 725 34.02 -19.16 0.04
CA SER A 725 35.36 -19.18 0.62
C SER A 725 35.37 -19.04 2.15
N SER A 726 34.25 -18.66 2.76
CA SER A 726 34.12 -18.52 4.22
C SER A 726 33.98 -19.87 4.95
N GLY A 727 33.85 -20.99 4.22
CA GLY A 727 33.73 -22.34 4.78
C GLY A 727 32.30 -22.80 5.06
N ALA A 728 31.28 -21.99 4.72
CA ALA A 728 29.88 -22.39 4.79
C ALA A 728 29.48 -23.27 3.60
N GLN A 729 28.52 -24.18 3.82
CA GLN A 729 27.93 -24.95 2.72
C GLN A 729 26.93 -24.09 1.97
N ILE A 730 27.03 -23.98 0.64
CA ILE A 730 26.15 -23.13 -0.16
C ILE A 730 25.54 -23.91 -1.32
N TYR A 731 24.21 -23.89 -1.42
CA TYR A 731 23.42 -24.45 -2.50
C TYR A 731 22.73 -23.33 -3.29
N ARG A 732 22.89 -23.33 -4.62
CA ARG A 732 22.22 -22.38 -5.53
C ARG A 732 20.82 -22.86 -5.93
N ARG A 733 19.96 -23.09 -4.94
CA ARG A 733 18.57 -23.52 -5.14
C ARG A 733 17.74 -23.15 -3.92
N ARG A 734 16.42 -23.28 -4.04
CA ARG A 734 15.53 -23.22 -2.88
C ARG A 734 15.77 -24.42 -1.96
N MET A 735 15.57 -24.20 -0.67
CA MET A 735 15.53 -25.25 0.34
C MET A 735 14.34 -26.18 0.05
N GLU A 736 14.54 -27.48 0.26
CA GLU A 736 13.55 -28.53 0.07
C GLU A 736 13.45 -29.40 1.33
N ALA A 737 12.38 -30.19 1.46
CA ALA A 737 12.16 -31.07 2.61
C ALA A 737 13.35 -32.01 2.91
N LYS A 738 14.06 -32.47 1.86
CA LYS A 738 15.22 -33.37 1.98
C LYS A 738 16.43 -32.74 2.68
N ASP A 739 16.48 -31.42 2.77
CA ASP A 739 17.57 -30.68 3.42
C ASP A 739 17.37 -30.59 4.94
N VAL A 740 16.18 -30.93 5.42
CA VAL A 740 15.79 -30.83 6.83
C VAL A 740 15.91 -32.21 7.46
N ASP A 741 17.00 -32.42 8.20
CA ASP A 741 17.23 -33.66 8.93
C ASP A 741 16.43 -33.68 10.25
N LEU A 742 15.24 -34.28 10.22
CA LEU A 742 14.33 -34.39 11.36
C LEU A 742 14.91 -35.15 12.57
N SER A 743 16.05 -35.85 12.42
CA SER A 743 16.71 -36.54 13.52
C SER A 743 17.57 -35.62 14.41
N LEU A 744 17.88 -34.41 13.95
CA LEU A 744 18.78 -33.47 14.65
C LEU A 744 18.28 -33.04 16.04
N ALA A 745 16.97 -32.80 16.16
CA ALA A 745 16.36 -32.41 17.42
C ALA A 745 14.83 -32.61 17.39
N GLU A 746 14.24 -32.64 18.58
CA GLU A 746 12.78 -32.65 18.74
C GLU A 746 12.17 -31.24 18.67
N ARG A 747 12.95 -30.22 19.04
CA ARG A 747 12.56 -28.81 18.96
C ARG A 747 13.31 -28.11 17.81
N TRP A 748 12.57 -27.33 17.04
CA TRP A 748 13.06 -26.57 15.90
C TRP A 748 12.71 -25.10 16.04
N TYR A 749 13.54 -24.24 15.47
CA TYR A 749 13.33 -22.80 15.46
C TYR A 749 13.18 -22.29 14.02
N PHE A 750 12.23 -21.40 13.78
CA PHE A 750 12.01 -20.79 12.47
C PHE A 750 11.81 -19.28 12.57
N CYS A 751 12.45 -18.54 11.67
CA CYS A 751 12.13 -17.13 11.46
C CYS A 751 12.28 -16.76 9.97
N GLY A 752 11.20 -16.28 9.34
CA GLY A 752 11.20 -15.99 7.91
C GLY A 752 9.90 -15.44 7.37
N SER A 753 9.78 -15.38 6.04
CA SER A 753 8.57 -14.90 5.36
C SER A 753 7.42 -15.89 5.45
N ALA A 754 6.19 -15.38 5.34
CA ALA A 754 4.98 -16.22 5.28
C ALA A 754 5.04 -17.27 4.15
N SER A 755 5.67 -16.93 3.02
CA SER A 755 5.89 -17.85 1.89
C SER A 755 6.80 -19.03 2.20
N LEU A 756 7.74 -18.89 3.14
CA LEU A 756 8.63 -19.98 3.58
C LEU A 756 8.02 -20.76 4.76
N LYS A 757 7.24 -20.07 5.62
CA LYS A 757 6.61 -20.66 6.81
C LYS A 757 5.74 -21.88 6.49
N GLY A 758 4.84 -21.76 5.51
CA GLY A 758 3.93 -22.85 5.14
C GLY A 758 4.65 -24.16 4.78
N PRO A 759 5.59 -24.14 3.82
CA PRO A 759 6.43 -25.30 3.51
C PRO A 759 7.20 -25.83 4.70
N VAL A 760 7.85 -24.97 5.51
CA VAL A 760 8.66 -25.40 6.67
C VAL A 760 7.81 -26.11 7.71
N LEU A 761 6.63 -25.57 8.06
CA LEU A 761 5.73 -26.24 9.01
C LEU A 761 5.24 -27.59 8.49
N ASN A 762 5.05 -27.73 7.18
CA ASN A 762 4.71 -29.02 6.56
C ASN A 762 5.89 -30.01 6.58
N TRP A 763 7.14 -29.54 6.46
CA TRP A 763 8.32 -30.41 6.55
C TRP A 763 8.58 -30.88 7.99
N LEU A 764 8.24 -30.05 8.98
CA LEU A 764 8.45 -30.30 10.41
C LEU A 764 7.24 -30.94 11.10
N VAL A 765 6.34 -31.59 10.35
CA VAL A 765 5.18 -32.28 10.93
C VAL A 765 5.64 -33.30 11.96
N GLY A 766 5.07 -33.23 13.16
CA GLY A 766 5.43 -34.08 14.29
C GLY A 766 6.57 -33.53 15.18
N LYS A 767 7.14 -32.37 14.86
CA LYS A 767 8.15 -31.69 15.69
C LYS A 767 7.56 -30.51 16.46
N LYS A 768 8.22 -30.11 17.55
CA LYS A 768 7.89 -28.87 18.26
C LYS A 768 8.60 -27.71 17.58
N VAL A 769 7.84 -26.80 16.96
CA VAL A 769 8.42 -25.65 16.24
C VAL A 769 8.11 -24.36 16.99
N GLU A 770 9.15 -23.69 17.49
CA GLU A 770 9.08 -22.32 17.98
C GLU A 770 9.37 -21.38 16.80
N TYR A 771 8.51 -20.41 16.55
CA TYR A 771 8.68 -19.58 15.36
C TYR A 771 8.27 -18.13 15.55
N GLU A 772 8.94 -17.27 14.80
CA GLU A 772 8.50 -15.91 14.48
C GLU A 772 8.29 -15.79 12.97
N ASP A 773 7.38 -14.90 12.54
CA ASP A 773 7.27 -14.53 11.14
C ASP A 773 7.23 -13.01 10.99
N PHE A 774 7.74 -12.54 9.86
CA PHE A 774 7.55 -11.15 9.47
C PHE A 774 6.43 -11.08 8.43
N SER A 775 5.21 -10.90 8.91
CA SER A 775 4.06 -10.50 8.10
C SER A 775 4.11 -8.98 7.91
N TYR A 776 5.07 -8.51 7.10
CA TYR A 776 5.16 -7.11 6.67
C TYR A 776 3.99 -6.70 5.77
#